data_AF-A0A401L6Y1-F1
#
_entry.id   AF-A0A401L6Y1-F1
#
_cell.length_a   1.000
_cell.length_b   1.000
_cell.length_c   1.000
_cell.angle_alpha   90.00
_cell.angle_beta   90.00
_cell.angle_gamma   90.00
#
_symmetry.space_group_name_H-M   'P 1'
#
loop_
_entity.id
_entity.type
_entity.pdbx_description
1 polymer ?
#
loop_
_entity_poly.entity_id
_entity_poly.type
_entity_poly.pdbx_seq_one_letter_code
_entity_poly.pdbx_strand_id
1 'polypeptide(L)'
;MLSNKQAIGTLSLGQHPSHTLDQKIRVASQHGFTAVEVVYSDLKRYSDAVGVPMLDAAGKIKNLCDDLSIEILSLAAFENFEGNRTSLDERMATAKHWIDIARKLHATYLQVPSNYSHDASTDKNIIVSDLQKLADLASAEEPVVSVAYEPLSWGTYCSTWDTALEIVEAVDRKNFGLCMDTFHEVTKLWASPFETSGKYPTADRDLTASLERFLKQCPLEKIFYVQLSDGELFDPPFSEAHPWYLEGEAPQFTWSKHARPFPFETELGGYMPVLEIVKAWVVDKGYTGWISMEVFDRRMRNAEFNPQDAGKRARKSSKWPPTFPGHRLSAGHAKPAHAANAAVTSAGRAAPAATATTITTRSTLSPKLPHKKPRQHYQLTTTHSIPLSLPLEITKGYSQPIIAYLVSGMRAYPSIFALNMKTHFIHPDLWPSPSSPPLPIRDIHALCKLHSTSTNKTIIPLLKQKSSSLLRTLNHTTSFEEMLATAQALLLTQCMLVLSDTDTSQSYSESISTMLYNLGQKLWQQAPIQLPGSLSPRRAWLFAESVRRTIIVGFMLRSVYSLKMRNYSVRTPFVDSLPFDMRTGLWDRDVDVDGDASGESLDAMVSLHQYSGMLESGMVHGISEFGGLILAACRGRAVQGVPYPSVAGYAGY
;
A
#
# COMPACT_ATOMS: atom_id res chain seq x y z
N MET A 1 8.12 -30.42 21.81
CA MET A 1 7.24 -29.32 21.36
C MET A 1 7.47 -28.12 22.26
N LEU A 2 7.41 -26.91 21.73
CA LEU A 2 7.44 -25.69 22.54
C LEU A 2 6.16 -25.60 23.37
N SER A 3 6.27 -25.22 24.65
CA SER A 3 5.14 -25.05 25.59
C SER A 3 4.61 -23.62 25.64
N ASN A 4 5.22 -22.70 24.88
CA ASN A 4 4.83 -21.31 24.73
C ASN A 4 3.37 -21.15 24.28
N LYS A 5 2.73 -20.06 24.73
CA LYS A 5 1.45 -19.64 24.17
C LYS A 5 1.60 -19.29 22.68
N GLN A 6 0.60 -19.62 21.86
CA GLN A 6 0.67 -19.44 20.41
C GLN A 6 -0.33 -18.40 19.90
N ALA A 7 0.18 -17.45 19.12
CA ALA A 7 -0.56 -16.40 18.44
C ALA A 7 -0.41 -16.50 16.91
N ILE A 8 -1.20 -15.71 16.17
CA ILE A 8 -1.06 -15.56 14.72
C ILE A 8 -1.53 -14.17 14.27
N GLY A 9 -0.79 -13.55 13.35
CA GLY A 9 -1.20 -12.30 12.73
C GLY A 9 -2.43 -12.46 11.85
N THR A 10 -3.36 -11.50 11.87
CA THR A 10 -4.55 -11.56 11.02
C THR A 10 -4.20 -11.52 9.53
N LEU A 11 -3.09 -10.88 9.16
CA LEU A 11 -2.51 -10.93 7.80
C LEU A 11 -2.09 -12.33 7.38
N SER A 12 -1.58 -13.14 8.32
CA SER A 12 -1.11 -14.52 8.10
C SER A 12 -2.24 -15.49 7.76
N LEU A 13 -3.49 -15.09 7.96
CA LEU A 13 -4.70 -15.87 7.65
C LEU A 13 -5.38 -15.43 6.36
N GLY A 14 -4.81 -14.48 5.62
CA GLY A 14 -5.31 -14.04 4.32
C GLY A 14 -5.02 -12.57 4.03
N GLN A 15 -4.64 -12.24 2.79
CA GLN A 15 -4.27 -10.87 2.41
C GLN A 15 -5.22 -10.22 1.40
N HIS A 16 -6.10 -10.98 0.73
CA HIS A 16 -7.15 -10.38 -0.09
C HIS A 16 -8.20 -9.66 0.77
N PRO A 17 -8.77 -8.50 0.34
CA PRO A 17 -9.79 -7.78 1.10
C PRO A 17 -11.09 -8.54 1.41
N SER A 18 -11.38 -9.66 0.73
CA SER A 18 -12.52 -10.53 1.07
C SER A 18 -12.29 -11.41 2.31
N HIS A 19 -11.05 -11.56 2.76
CA HIS A 19 -10.72 -12.32 3.97
C HIS A 19 -10.95 -11.43 5.20
N THR A 20 -12.19 -11.40 5.69
CA THR A 20 -12.61 -10.45 6.71
C THR A 20 -11.95 -10.73 8.07
N LEU A 21 -11.79 -9.70 8.90
CA LEU A 21 -11.15 -9.82 10.21
C LEU A 21 -11.86 -10.84 11.11
N ASP A 22 -13.19 -10.85 11.13
CA ASP A 22 -13.98 -11.79 11.92
C ASP A 22 -13.86 -13.23 11.42
N GLN A 23 -13.75 -13.45 10.10
CA GLN A 23 -13.44 -14.77 9.53
C GLN A 23 -12.05 -15.23 9.97
N LYS A 24 -11.04 -14.36 9.89
CA LYS A 24 -9.66 -14.65 10.30
C LYS A 24 -9.58 -15.05 11.77
N ILE A 25 -10.23 -14.30 12.67
CA ILE A 25 -10.26 -14.61 14.11
C ILE A 25 -10.93 -15.97 14.38
N ARG A 26 -12.03 -16.29 13.69
CA ARG A 26 -12.68 -17.62 13.78
C ARG A 26 -11.76 -18.74 13.30
N VAL A 27 -11.01 -18.53 12.22
CA VAL A 27 -10.01 -19.50 11.73
C VAL A 27 -8.89 -19.69 12.75
N ALA A 28 -8.35 -18.61 13.35
CA ALA A 28 -7.30 -18.69 14.36
C ALA A 28 -7.74 -19.59 15.55
N SER A 29 -8.91 -19.31 16.11
CA SER A 29 -9.52 -20.10 17.20
C SER A 29 -9.74 -21.57 16.79
N GLN A 30 -10.28 -21.83 15.60
CA GLN A 30 -10.54 -23.19 15.09
C GLN A 30 -9.27 -24.04 14.89
N HIS A 31 -8.12 -23.42 14.59
CA HIS A 31 -6.83 -24.12 14.47
C HIS A 31 -6.01 -24.12 15.77
N GLY A 32 -6.60 -23.66 16.87
CA GLY A 32 -6.03 -23.75 18.23
C GLY A 32 -4.99 -22.69 18.55
N PHE A 33 -5.05 -21.52 17.91
CA PHE A 33 -4.32 -20.33 18.36
C PHE A 33 -5.10 -19.66 19.49
N THR A 34 -4.38 -19.22 20.53
CA THR A 34 -4.98 -18.61 21.74
C THR A 34 -4.82 -17.09 21.78
N ALA A 35 -4.16 -16.49 20.78
CA ALA A 35 -4.24 -15.06 20.53
C ALA A 35 -4.15 -14.70 19.04
N VAL A 36 -4.50 -13.45 18.71
CA VAL A 36 -4.28 -12.83 17.40
C VAL A 36 -3.56 -11.50 17.50
N GLU A 37 -2.78 -11.18 16.47
CA GLU A 37 -2.27 -9.82 16.23
C GLU A 37 -3.20 -9.15 15.22
N VAL A 38 -3.92 -8.12 15.66
CA VAL A 38 -4.93 -7.45 14.83
C VAL A 38 -4.25 -6.39 13.99
N VAL A 39 -4.23 -6.59 12.67
CA VAL A 39 -3.71 -5.59 11.74
C VAL A 39 -4.71 -4.44 11.59
N TYR A 40 -4.26 -3.20 11.77
CA TYR A 40 -5.08 -2.00 11.70
C TYR A 40 -5.86 -1.89 10.39
N SER A 41 -5.27 -2.30 9.25
CA SER A 41 -5.96 -2.30 7.96
C SER A 41 -7.11 -3.32 7.88
N ASP A 42 -7.02 -4.45 8.57
CA ASP A 42 -8.12 -5.42 8.68
C ASP A 42 -9.23 -4.90 9.60
N LEU A 43 -8.86 -4.26 10.72
CA LEU A 43 -9.82 -3.60 11.60
C LEU A 43 -10.55 -2.47 10.89
N LYS A 44 -9.84 -1.66 10.09
CA LYS A 44 -10.42 -0.59 9.27
C LYS A 44 -11.38 -1.12 8.21
N ARG A 45 -11.00 -2.18 7.48
CA ARG A 45 -11.90 -2.86 6.52
C ARG A 45 -13.15 -3.40 7.20
N TYR A 46 -13.01 -3.99 8.39
CA TYR A 46 -14.16 -4.46 9.18
C TYR A 46 -15.06 -3.29 9.61
N SER A 47 -14.47 -2.19 10.12
CA SER A 47 -15.16 -0.95 10.48
C SER A 47 -16.01 -0.40 9.32
N ASP A 48 -15.41 -0.35 8.12
CA ASP A 48 -16.08 0.12 6.90
C ASP A 48 -17.19 -0.83 6.44
N ALA A 49 -16.92 -2.15 6.45
CA ALA A 49 -17.88 -3.17 6.03
C ALA A 49 -19.12 -3.25 6.92
N VAL A 50 -18.99 -3.00 8.23
CA VAL A 50 -20.13 -2.96 9.17
C VAL A 50 -20.69 -1.55 9.40
N GLY A 51 -20.10 -0.52 8.79
CA GLY A 51 -20.59 0.86 8.81
C GLY A 51 -20.51 1.57 10.18
N VAL A 52 -19.46 1.31 10.97
CA VAL A 52 -19.27 1.93 12.31
C VAL A 52 -17.90 2.61 12.45
N PRO A 53 -17.72 3.55 13.41
CA PRO A 53 -16.41 4.12 13.76
C PRO A 53 -15.39 3.08 14.27
N MET A 54 -14.10 3.39 14.12
CA MET A 54 -12.98 2.49 14.50
C MET A 54 -13.03 1.97 15.94
N LEU A 55 -13.42 2.81 16.91
CA LEU A 55 -13.53 2.39 18.32
C LEU A 55 -14.72 1.45 18.57
N ASP A 56 -15.80 1.59 17.81
CA ASP A 56 -16.96 0.68 17.91
C ASP A 56 -16.66 -0.65 17.19
N ALA A 57 -15.93 -0.60 16.08
CA ALA A 57 -15.39 -1.78 15.41
C ALA A 57 -14.42 -2.55 16.33
N ALA A 58 -13.51 -1.85 17.01
CA ALA A 58 -12.61 -2.45 18.00
C ALA A 58 -13.39 -3.14 19.13
N GLY A 59 -14.44 -2.52 19.66
CA GLY A 59 -15.31 -3.13 20.67
C GLY A 59 -16.01 -4.39 20.17
N LYS A 60 -16.53 -4.39 18.93
CA LYS A 60 -17.14 -5.58 18.31
C LYS A 60 -16.14 -6.72 18.13
N ILE A 61 -14.91 -6.40 17.70
CA ILE A 61 -13.83 -7.39 17.55
C ILE A 61 -13.39 -7.95 18.90
N LYS A 62 -13.29 -7.13 19.96
CA LYS A 62 -13.02 -7.61 21.32
C LYS A 62 -14.08 -8.59 21.79
N ASN A 63 -15.36 -8.25 21.64
CA ASN A 63 -16.47 -9.16 22.02
C ASN A 63 -16.39 -10.50 21.25
N LEU A 64 -16.10 -10.46 19.95
CA LEU A 64 -15.90 -11.68 19.15
C LEU A 64 -14.72 -12.53 19.65
N CYS A 65 -13.64 -11.88 20.06
CA CYS A 65 -12.48 -12.56 20.64
C CYS A 65 -12.82 -13.21 21.99
N ASP A 66 -13.62 -12.55 22.84
CA ASP A 66 -14.11 -13.10 24.10
C ASP A 66 -15.02 -14.33 23.89
N ASP A 67 -15.99 -14.23 22.96
CA ASP A 67 -16.88 -15.33 22.57
C ASP A 67 -16.12 -16.58 22.08
N LEU A 68 -14.91 -16.37 21.52
CA LEU A 68 -14.03 -17.41 20.99
C LEU A 68 -12.88 -17.79 21.93
N SER A 69 -12.80 -17.18 23.12
CA SER A 69 -11.73 -17.36 24.10
C SER A 69 -10.31 -17.19 23.52
N ILE A 70 -10.12 -16.16 22.68
CA ILE A 70 -8.86 -15.83 22.03
C ILE A 70 -8.40 -14.43 22.47
N GLU A 71 -7.17 -14.30 22.97
CA GLU A 71 -6.62 -13.02 23.42
C GLU A 71 -6.26 -12.12 22.22
N ILE A 72 -6.20 -10.79 22.41
CA ILE A 72 -5.62 -9.88 21.40
C ILE A 72 -4.19 -9.56 21.87
N LEU A 73 -3.20 -10.13 21.18
CA LEU A 73 -1.79 -9.98 21.52
C LEU A 73 -1.34 -8.55 21.25
N SER A 74 -1.54 -8.08 20.02
CA SER A 74 -1.12 -6.76 19.58
C SER A 74 -2.12 -6.08 18.64
N LEU A 75 -2.06 -4.74 18.61
CA LEU A 75 -2.50 -3.94 17.48
C LEU A 75 -1.27 -3.63 16.60
N ALA A 76 -1.35 -4.00 15.33
CA ALA A 76 -0.21 -4.06 14.40
C ALA A 76 -0.46 -3.27 13.10
N ALA A 77 0.50 -2.59 12.48
CA ALA A 77 1.78 -2.13 13.01
C ALA A 77 1.77 -0.59 12.98
N PHE A 78 2.23 0.06 14.05
CA PHE A 78 2.28 1.52 14.14
C PHE A 78 3.61 2.02 13.58
N GLU A 79 3.66 2.13 12.25
CA GLU A 79 4.88 2.37 11.47
C GLU A 79 5.42 3.80 11.54
N ASN A 80 6.75 3.95 11.39
CA ASN A 80 7.46 5.21 11.14
C ASN A 80 7.22 6.32 12.19
N PHE A 81 7.16 5.95 13.47
CA PHE A 81 6.89 6.92 14.55
C PHE A 81 8.12 7.74 14.95
N GLU A 82 9.22 7.09 15.35
CA GLU A 82 10.37 7.72 16.00
C GLU A 82 11.32 8.39 15.00
N GLY A 83 11.88 9.55 15.34
CA GLY A 83 12.83 10.26 14.46
C GLY A 83 12.21 10.77 13.14
N ASN A 84 10.90 10.63 12.95
CA ASN A 84 10.18 11.13 11.79
C ASN A 84 10.14 12.68 11.79
N ARG A 85 10.20 13.27 10.58
CA ARG A 85 10.27 14.72 10.36
C ARG A 85 8.95 15.47 10.57
N THR A 86 7.81 14.77 10.60
CA THR A 86 6.53 15.39 10.95
C THR A 86 6.53 15.86 12.41
N SER A 87 5.67 16.84 12.73
CA SER A 87 5.67 17.42 14.08
C SER A 87 5.42 16.33 15.11
N LEU A 88 6.18 16.36 16.21
CA LEU A 88 5.97 15.42 17.31
C LEU A 88 4.53 15.49 17.83
N ASP A 89 3.91 16.67 17.86
CA ASP A 89 2.52 16.83 18.30
C ASP A 89 1.53 16.08 17.37
N GLU A 90 1.76 16.11 16.06
CA GLU A 90 0.95 15.37 15.06
C GLU A 90 1.13 13.86 15.22
N ARG A 91 2.37 13.42 15.47
CA ARG A 91 2.71 12.01 15.72
C ARG A 91 2.10 11.53 17.04
N MET A 92 2.14 12.34 18.09
CA MET A 92 1.55 12.04 19.40
C MET A 92 0.02 12.00 19.35
N ALA A 93 -0.62 12.88 18.58
CA ALA A 93 -2.06 12.81 18.33
C ALA A 93 -2.45 11.50 17.61
N THR A 94 -1.65 11.08 16.62
CA THR A 94 -1.85 9.82 15.91
C THR A 94 -1.61 8.62 16.82
N ALA A 95 -0.54 8.64 17.62
CA ALA A 95 -0.22 7.62 18.61
C ALA A 95 -1.34 7.46 19.65
N LYS A 96 -1.93 8.58 20.14
CA LYS A 96 -3.07 8.51 21.06
C LYS A 96 -4.24 7.76 20.42
N HIS A 97 -4.57 8.05 19.16
CA HIS A 97 -5.66 7.35 18.47
C HIS A 97 -5.42 5.83 18.38
N TRP A 98 -4.19 5.41 18.07
CA TRP A 98 -3.81 3.99 18.05
C TRP A 98 -3.86 3.35 19.44
N ILE A 99 -3.40 4.06 20.47
CA ILE A 99 -3.45 3.59 21.88
C ILE A 99 -4.90 3.48 22.36
N ASP A 100 -5.77 4.43 22.02
CA ASP A 100 -7.20 4.38 22.36
C ASP A 100 -7.88 3.15 21.70
N ILE A 101 -7.51 2.81 20.46
CA ILE A 101 -7.96 1.58 19.78
C ILE A 101 -7.37 0.33 20.45
N ALA A 102 -6.08 0.33 20.80
CA ALA A 102 -5.44 -0.80 21.49
C ALA A 102 -6.08 -1.07 22.86
N ARG A 103 -6.34 -0.03 23.67
CA ARG A 103 -7.12 -0.12 24.92
C ARG A 103 -8.52 -0.69 24.68
N LYS A 104 -9.21 -0.23 23.63
CA LYS A 104 -10.56 -0.70 23.26
C LYS A 104 -10.59 -2.16 22.78
N LEU A 105 -9.53 -2.63 22.15
CA LEU A 105 -9.28 -4.05 21.85
C LEU A 105 -8.82 -4.86 23.07
N HIS A 106 -8.44 -4.21 24.17
CA HIS A 106 -7.64 -4.80 25.25
C HIS A 106 -6.38 -5.53 24.70
N ALA A 107 -5.76 -4.97 23.66
CA ALA A 107 -4.52 -5.48 23.11
C ALA A 107 -3.40 -5.33 24.14
N THR A 108 -2.63 -6.40 24.37
CA THR A 108 -1.50 -6.34 25.33
C THR A 108 -0.41 -5.40 24.82
N TYR A 109 -0.17 -5.42 23.50
CA TYR A 109 0.87 -4.65 22.85
C TYR A 109 0.37 -3.69 21.76
N LEU A 110 1.07 -2.57 21.61
CA LEU A 110 1.17 -1.82 20.35
C LEU A 110 2.48 -2.23 19.69
N GLN A 111 2.43 -2.85 18.50
CA GLN A 111 3.64 -3.16 17.72
C GLN A 111 4.13 -1.89 17.03
N VAL A 112 5.41 -1.54 17.22
CA VAL A 112 6.04 -0.33 16.66
C VAL A 112 7.31 -0.75 15.92
N PRO A 113 7.24 -0.92 14.60
CA PRO A 113 8.43 -1.21 13.81
C PRO A 113 9.35 0.01 13.70
N SER A 114 10.65 -0.26 13.67
CA SER A 114 11.68 0.77 13.51
C SER A 114 11.49 1.59 12.24
N ASN A 115 11.61 2.90 12.34
CA ASN A 115 11.38 3.81 11.23
C ASN A 115 12.33 3.53 10.05
N TYR A 116 11.77 3.40 8.85
CA TYR A 116 12.45 3.10 7.59
C TYR A 116 12.28 4.20 6.53
N SER A 117 11.82 5.39 6.95
CA SER A 117 11.76 6.55 6.07
C SER A 117 13.18 7.02 5.74
N HIS A 118 13.47 7.23 4.45
CA HIS A 118 14.80 7.64 3.95
C HIS A 118 15.32 8.94 4.56
N ASP A 119 14.42 9.78 5.07
CA ASP A 119 14.71 11.09 5.64
C ASP A 119 14.49 11.17 7.17
N ALA A 120 14.30 10.01 7.82
CA ALA A 120 14.25 9.87 9.28
C ALA A 120 15.57 10.28 9.94
N SER A 121 15.48 10.82 11.15
CA SER A 121 16.63 11.16 11.99
C SER A 121 17.36 9.88 12.43
N THR A 122 18.70 9.92 12.37
CA THR A 122 19.60 8.92 12.95
C THR A 122 20.20 9.36 14.29
N ASP A 123 19.70 10.45 14.89
CA ASP A 123 20.10 10.88 16.23
C ASP A 123 19.39 10.03 17.30
N LYS A 124 20.18 9.21 18.01
CA LYS A 124 19.72 8.36 19.11
C LYS A 124 18.94 9.13 20.17
N ASN A 125 19.28 10.39 20.45
CA ASN A 125 18.61 11.19 21.48
C ASN A 125 17.18 11.57 21.07
N ILE A 126 16.97 11.89 19.78
CA ILE A 126 15.64 12.18 19.22
C ILE A 126 14.80 10.89 19.25
N ILE A 127 15.37 9.78 18.77
CA ILE A 127 14.73 8.46 18.73
C ILE A 127 14.28 8.03 20.13
N VAL A 128 15.18 8.05 21.12
CA VAL A 128 14.86 7.67 22.50
C VAL A 128 13.84 8.63 23.12
N SER A 129 13.96 9.95 22.90
CA SER A 129 13.00 10.93 23.45
C SER A 129 11.59 10.78 22.87
N ASP A 130 11.47 10.42 21.59
CA ASP A 130 10.18 10.13 20.96
C ASP A 130 9.56 8.85 21.55
N LEU A 131 10.34 7.76 21.60
CA LEU A 131 9.87 6.46 22.11
C LEU A 131 9.53 6.49 23.61
N GLN A 132 10.24 7.29 24.42
CA GLN A 132 9.88 7.57 25.80
C GLN A 132 8.49 8.19 25.92
N LYS A 133 8.19 9.23 25.12
CA LYS A 133 6.88 9.89 25.15
C LYS A 133 5.76 8.95 24.68
N LEU A 134 6.03 8.08 23.72
CA LEU A 134 5.10 7.05 23.27
C LEU A 134 4.81 6.04 24.38
N ALA A 135 5.85 5.53 25.06
CA ALA A 135 5.72 4.61 26.18
C ALA A 135 4.96 5.25 27.36
N ASP A 136 5.30 6.49 27.71
CA ASP A 136 4.64 7.28 28.76
C ASP A 136 3.14 7.43 28.45
N LEU A 137 2.77 7.83 27.23
CA LEU A 137 1.37 7.93 26.77
C LEU A 137 0.63 6.58 26.80
N ALA A 138 1.29 5.49 26.42
CA ALA A 138 0.71 4.15 26.43
C ALA A 138 0.42 3.63 27.86
N SER A 139 1.24 4.06 28.84
CA SER A 139 1.04 3.78 30.27
C SER A 139 0.18 4.80 31.05
N ALA A 140 -0.21 5.92 30.43
CA ALA A 140 -0.86 7.03 31.14
C ALA A 140 -2.27 6.74 31.68
N GLU A 141 -2.96 5.73 31.13
CA GLU A 141 -4.32 5.33 31.52
C GLU A 141 -4.44 3.80 31.50
N GLU A 142 -5.33 3.26 32.33
CA GLU A 142 -5.65 1.84 32.34
C GLU A 142 -6.71 1.45 31.28
N PRO A 143 -6.61 0.27 30.63
CA PRO A 143 -5.52 -0.69 30.75
C PRO A 143 -4.22 -0.16 30.14
N VAL A 144 -3.09 -0.35 30.83
CA VAL A 144 -1.76 -0.05 30.29
C VAL A 144 -1.54 -0.83 28.99
N VAL A 145 -1.20 -0.11 27.92
CA VAL A 145 -0.72 -0.71 26.67
C VAL A 145 0.80 -0.73 26.71
N SER A 146 1.39 -1.88 26.39
CA SER A 146 2.86 -2.01 26.28
C SER A 146 3.30 -1.82 24.84
N VAL A 147 4.44 -1.14 24.62
CA VAL A 147 5.03 -0.94 23.29
C VAL A 147 6.03 -2.05 23.02
N ALA A 148 5.80 -2.82 21.95
CA ALA A 148 6.73 -3.83 21.46
C ALA A 148 7.44 -3.29 20.22
N TYR A 149 8.69 -2.86 20.40
CA TYR A 149 9.51 -2.26 19.37
C TYR A 149 10.22 -3.33 18.54
N GLU A 150 10.10 -3.25 17.22
CA GLU A 150 10.57 -4.28 16.29
C GLU A 150 11.70 -3.75 15.38
N PRO A 151 12.91 -4.35 15.39
CA PRO A 151 13.97 -3.97 14.47
C PRO A 151 13.71 -4.52 13.06
N LEU A 152 13.19 -3.68 12.16
CA LEU A 152 13.10 -4.03 10.75
C LEU A 152 14.50 -4.09 10.12
N SER A 153 14.82 -5.17 9.41
CA SER A 153 16.12 -5.36 8.71
C SER A 153 16.50 -4.22 7.73
N TRP A 154 15.50 -3.44 7.30
CA TRP A 154 15.60 -2.25 6.45
C TRP A 154 15.34 -0.90 7.16
N GLY A 155 15.26 -0.88 8.50
CA GLY A 155 15.10 0.35 9.29
C GLY A 155 16.29 1.30 9.15
N THR A 156 16.02 2.60 9.13
CA THR A 156 16.99 3.67 8.82
C THR A 156 18.06 3.82 9.91
N TYR A 157 17.67 3.68 11.18
CA TYR A 157 18.58 3.71 12.34
C TYR A 157 18.72 2.33 13.00
N CYS A 158 17.59 1.72 13.37
CA CYS A 158 17.57 0.43 14.05
C CYS A 158 17.21 -0.69 13.07
N SER A 159 18.11 -1.66 12.89
CA SER A 159 17.88 -2.79 11.97
C SER A 159 18.50 -4.13 12.42
N THR A 160 18.79 -4.25 13.72
CA THR A 160 19.25 -5.48 14.41
C THR A 160 18.69 -5.50 15.84
N TRP A 161 18.58 -6.69 16.44
CA TRP A 161 18.10 -6.82 17.82
C TRP A 161 19.02 -6.15 18.86
N ASP A 162 20.34 -6.10 18.62
CA ASP A 162 21.29 -5.48 19.55
C ASP A 162 21.16 -3.95 19.54
N THR A 163 20.93 -3.33 18.37
CA THR A 163 20.59 -1.90 18.29
C THR A 163 19.21 -1.62 18.90
N ALA A 164 18.23 -2.51 18.74
CA ALA A 164 16.92 -2.36 19.39
C ALA A 164 17.02 -2.47 20.91
N LEU A 165 17.85 -3.39 21.42
CA LEU A 165 18.09 -3.53 22.85
C LEU A 165 18.71 -2.26 23.45
N GLU A 166 19.73 -1.68 22.79
CA GLU A 166 20.29 -0.39 23.22
C GLU A 166 19.25 0.74 23.29
N ILE A 167 18.24 0.73 22.40
CA ILE A 167 17.13 1.69 22.42
C ILE A 167 16.18 1.37 23.58
N VAL A 168 15.79 0.10 23.77
CA VAL A 168 14.92 -0.35 24.86
C VAL A 168 15.52 -0.06 26.24
N GLU A 169 16.84 -0.20 26.39
CA GLU A 169 17.58 0.16 27.61
C GLU A 169 17.62 1.67 27.81
N ALA A 170 17.85 2.47 26.76
CA ALA A 170 17.88 3.93 26.85
C ALA A 170 16.50 4.58 27.04
N VAL A 171 15.43 3.95 26.53
CA VAL A 171 14.04 4.38 26.76
C VAL A 171 13.68 4.21 28.25
N ASP A 172 14.16 3.13 28.88
CA ASP A 172 13.97 2.81 30.30
C ASP A 172 12.51 3.01 30.78
N ARG A 173 11.60 2.21 30.21
CA ARG A 173 10.21 2.11 30.65
C ARG A 173 9.81 0.64 30.80
N LYS A 174 8.97 0.36 31.80
CA LYS A 174 8.53 -1.01 32.11
C LYS A 174 7.59 -1.59 31.05
N ASN A 175 6.82 -0.73 30.39
CA ASN A 175 5.92 -1.07 29.30
C ASN A 175 6.57 -0.92 27.91
N PHE A 176 7.90 -0.91 27.80
CA PHE A 176 8.61 -0.82 26.53
C PHE A 176 9.63 -1.97 26.41
N GLY A 177 9.55 -2.74 25.32
CA GLY A 177 10.33 -3.96 25.11
C GLY A 177 10.39 -4.37 23.63
N LEU A 178 10.98 -5.53 23.37
CA LEU A 178 11.28 -6.03 22.03
C LEU A 178 10.16 -6.91 21.46
N CYS A 179 9.78 -6.65 20.21
CA CYS A 179 9.25 -7.67 19.31
C CYS A 179 10.43 -8.28 18.53
N MET A 180 10.56 -9.60 18.52
CA MET A 180 11.67 -10.30 17.87
C MET A 180 11.15 -11.12 16.68
N ASP A 181 11.46 -10.73 15.45
CA ASP A 181 11.06 -11.47 14.22
C ASP A 181 12.23 -12.22 13.58
N THR A 182 11.99 -13.47 13.17
CA THR A 182 13.03 -14.33 12.60
C THR A 182 13.47 -13.91 11.20
N PHE A 183 12.57 -13.40 10.36
CA PHE A 183 12.92 -12.99 9.00
C PHE A 183 13.80 -11.74 9.01
N HIS A 184 13.57 -10.81 9.93
CA HIS A 184 14.39 -9.60 10.05
C HIS A 184 15.83 -9.93 10.47
N GLU A 185 16.03 -10.79 11.46
CA GLU A 185 17.38 -11.27 11.82
C GLU A 185 18.05 -12.00 10.65
N VAL A 186 17.32 -12.91 10.00
CA VAL A 186 17.86 -13.72 8.88
C VAL A 186 18.22 -12.86 7.67
N THR A 187 17.33 -11.97 7.21
CA THR A 187 17.59 -11.12 6.02
C THR A 187 18.59 -9.99 6.28
N LYS A 188 19.00 -9.79 7.54
CA LYS A 188 20.09 -8.88 7.89
C LYS A 188 21.46 -9.55 7.88
N LEU A 189 21.55 -10.81 8.31
CA LEU A 189 22.83 -11.47 8.61
C LEU A 189 23.12 -12.73 7.78
N TRP A 190 22.10 -13.46 7.35
CA TRP A 190 22.25 -14.80 6.78
C TRP A 190 21.71 -14.93 5.36
N ALA A 191 20.46 -14.53 5.12
CA ALA A 191 19.82 -14.63 3.82
C ALA A 191 20.11 -13.40 2.96
N SER A 192 20.71 -13.61 1.79
CA SER A 192 20.99 -12.55 0.83
C SER A 192 19.94 -12.53 -0.28
N PRO A 193 19.32 -11.37 -0.59
CA PRO A 193 18.45 -11.23 -1.75
C PRO A 193 19.24 -11.16 -3.07
N PHE A 194 20.57 -11.02 -3.02
CA PHE A 194 21.43 -10.77 -4.18
C PHE A 194 22.24 -11.98 -4.65
N GLU A 195 22.35 -13.02 -3.82
CA GLU A 195 23.19 -14.18 -4.08
C GLU A 195 22.35 -15.35 -4.62
N THR A 196 22.82 -16.04 -5.65
CA THR A 196 22.12 -17.22 -6.21
C THR A 196 22.01 -18.38 -5.23
N SER A 197 22.84 -18.40 -4.19
CA SER A 197 22.78 -19.34 -3.06
C SER A 197 21.69 -18.99 -2.04
N GLY A 198 21.09 -17.79 -2.12
CA GLY A 198 20.22 -17.21 -1.11
C GLY A 198 20.94 -16.82 0.19
N LYS A 199 22.27 -16.92 0.28
CA LYS A 199 23.04 -16.71 1.51
C LYS A 199 24.15 -15.69 1.32
N TYR A 200 24.37 -14.83 2.31
CA TYR A 200 25.58 -14.00 2.35
C TYR A 200 26.85 -14.88 2.46
N PRO A 201 28.00 -14.46 1.91
CA PRO A 201 29.24 -15.25 1.98
C PRO A 201 29.70 -15.63 3.40
N THR A 202 29.29 -14.87 4.41
CA THR A 202 29.64 -15.07 5.83
C THR A 202 28.46 -15.51 6.71
N ALA A 203 27.32 -15.84 6.08
CA ALA A 203 26.02 -16.08 6.71
C ALA A 203 26.06 -16.92 8.01
N ASP A 204 26.62 -18.12 7.96
CA ASP A 204 26.60 -19.06 9.10
C ASP A 204 27.42 -18.55 10.29
N ARG A 205 28.54 -17.86 10.02
CA ARG A 205 29.39 -17.21 11.04
C ARG A 205 28.64 -16.07 11.70
N ASP A 206 28.03 -15.20 10.90
CA ASP A 206 27.44 -13.95 11.39
C ASP A 206 26.15 -14.19 12.16
N LEU A 207 25.31 -15.12 11.71
CA LEU A 207 24.16 -15.60 12.47
C LEU A 207 24.59 -16.26 13.79
N THR A 208 25.56 -17.18 13.76
CA THR A 208 26.07 -17.83 14.98
C THR A 208 26.59 -16.82 15.98
N ALA A 209 27.40 -15.84 15.52
CA ALA A 209 27.92 -14.78 16.36
C ALA A 209 26.82 -13.87 16.93
N SER A 210 25.71 -13.66 16.21
CA SER A 210 24.55 -12.91 16.71
C SER A 210 23.78 -13.69 17.78
N LEU A 211 23.47 -14.96 17.54
CA LEU A 211 22.78 -15.82 18.50
C LEU A 211 23.60 -16.01 19.79
N GLU A 212 24.92 -16.13 19.69
CA GLU A 212 25.81 -16.14 20.85
C GLU A 212 25.78 -14.83 21.65
N ARG A 213 25.72 -13.66 20.98
CA ARG A 213 25.56 -12.36 21.66
C ARG A 213 24.20 -12.28 22.33
N PHE A 214 23.12 -12.66 21.65
CA PHE A 214 21.76 -12.66 22.18
C PHE A 214 21.64 -13.48 23.47
N LEU A 215 22.20 -14.71 23.48
CA LEU A 215 22.22 -15.56 24.67
C LEU A 215 22.96 -14.92 25.85
N LYS A 216 24.04 -14.18 25.60
CA LYS A 216 24.85 -13.51 26.62
C LYS A 216 24.27 -12.16 27.09
N GLN A 217 23.59 -11.41 26.22
CA GLN A 217 23.32 -9.98 26.44
C GLN A 217 21.83 -9.61 26.56
N CYS A 218 20.92 -10.19 25.76
CA CYS A 218 19.52 -9.77 25.77
C CYS A 218 18.82 -10.19 27.08
N PRO A 219 18.23 -9.28 27.88
CA PRO A 219 17.47 -9.68 29.08
C PRO A 219 16.14 -10.34 28.69
N LEU A 220 15.72 -11.38 29.41
CA LEU A 220 14.48 -12.12 29.11
C LEU A 220 13.24 -11.25 29.26
N GLU A 221 13.22 -10.42 30.30
CA GLU A 221 12.16 -9.48 30.65
C GLU A 221 12.00 -8.33 29.65
N LYS A 222 12.96 -8.15 28.73
CA LYS A 222 12.86 -7.19 27.63
C LYS A 222 12.28 -7.80 26.35
N ILE A 223 12.06 -9.12 26.28
CA ILE A 223 11.41 -9.78 25.14
C ILE A 223 9.91 -9.85 25.41
N PHE A 224 9.11 -9.09 24.65
CA PHE A 224 7.66 -9.08 24.82
C PHE A 224 6.99 -10.23 24.06
N TYR A 225 7.31 -10.39 22.77
CA TYR A 225 6.93 -11.57 22.00
C TYR A 225 7.88 -11.85 20.83
N VAL A 226 7.79 -13.06 20.30
CA VAL A 226 8.60 -13.54 19.16
C VAL A 226 7.66 -13.83 17.99
N GLN A 227 7.93 -13.25 16.82
CA GLN A 227 7.25 -13.54 15.56
C GLN A 227 8.09 -14.51 14.71
N LEU A 228 7.42 -15.46 14.07
CA LEU A 228 8.07 -16.49 13.26
C LEU A 228 7.56 -16.44 11.82
N SER A 229 8.51 -16.39 10.89
CA SER A 229 8.31 -16.64 9.47
C SER A 229 9.55 -17.25 8.84
N ASP A 230 9.34 -17.96 7.74
CA ASP A 230 10.40 -18.39 6.82
C ASP A 230 10.54 -17.34 5.70
N GLY A 231 11.43 -17.57 4.76
CA GLY A 231 11.51 -16.79 3.53
C GLY A 231 11.83 -17.67 2.34
N GLU A 232 11.21 -17.39 1.19
CA GLU A 232 11.53 -18.07 -0.07
C GLU A 232 12.84 -17.56 -0.64
N LEU A 233 13.58 -18.42 -1.35
CA LEU A 233 14.72 -17.98 -2.15
C LEU A 233 14.27 -16.86 -3.12
N PHE A 234 15.01 -15.76 -3.13
CA PHE A 234 14.78 -14.65 -4.05
C PHE A 234 15.39 -15.02 -5.42
N ASP A 235 14.57 -15.68 -6.24
CA ASP A 235 14.93 -16.20 -7.57
C ASP A 235 14.04 -15.55 -8.66
N PRO A 236 14.61 -14.84 -9.66
CA PRO A 236 16.04 -14.52 -9.81
C PRO A 236 16.57 -13.64 -8.65
N PRO A 237 17.89 -13.52 -8.45
CA PRO A 237 18.45 -12.57 -7.50
C PRO A 237 17.99 -11.13 -7.74
N PHE A 238 17.83 -10.37 -6.66
CA PHE A 238 17.32 -9.01 -6.71
C PHE A 238 18.24 -8.08 -7.52
N SER A 239 17.62 -7.37 -8.44
CA SER A 239 18.23 -6.46 -9.41
C SER A 239 17.13 -5.57 -9.99
N GLU A 240 17.50 -4.56 -10.78
CA GLU A 240 16.51 -3.71 -11.49
C GLU A 240 15.61 -4.51 -12.46
N ALA A 241 16.06 -5.71 -12.88
CA ALA A 241 15.30 -6.63 -13.72
C ALA A 241 14.43 -7.63 -12.93
N HIS A 242 14.48 -7.61 -11.59
CA HIS A 242 13.70 -8.51 -10.75
C HIS A 242 12.19 -8.22 -10.89
N PRO A 243 11.30 -9.22 -11.02
CA PRO A 243 9.87 -9.00 -11.28
C PRO A 243 9.12 -8.23 -10.18
N TRP A 244 9.71 -8.09 -9.00
CA TRP A 244 9.16 -7.30 -7.88
C TRP A 244 9.99 -6.04 -7.57
N TYR A 245 11.00 -5.69 -8.38
CA TYR A 245 11.80 -4.48 -8.17
C TYR A 245 10.94 -3.22 -8.14
N LEU A 246 11.20 -2.35 -7.16
CA LEU A 246 10.63 -1.01 -7.06
C LEU A 246 11.76 -0.02 -6.73
N GLU A 247 11.92 1.00 -7.57
CA GLU A 247 12.96 2.02 -7.40
C GLU A 247 12.82 2.73 -6.03
N GLY A 248 13.90 2.77 -5.26
CA GLY A 248 13.94 3.39 -3.92
C GLY A 248 13.38 2.52 -2.79
N GLU A 249 12.89 1.30 -3.08
CA GLU A 249 12.48 0.34 -2.06
C GLU A 249 13.66 -0.53 -1.59
N ALA A 250 13.70 -0.85 -0.29
CA ALA A 250 14.69 -1.76 0.26
C ALA A 250 14.42 -3.21 -0.21
N PRO A 251 15.44 -3.95 -0.71
CA PRO A 251 15.29 -5.32 -1.20
C PRO A 251 14.60 -6.25 -0.18
N GLN A 252 14.96 -6.12 1.10
CA GLN A 252 14.38 -6.91 2.19
C GLN A 252 12.90 -6.57 2.44
N PHE A 253 12.46 -5.33 2.18
CA PHE A 253 11.04 -4.94 2.28
C PHE A 253 10.22 -5.51 1.13
N THR A 254 10.76 -5.44 -0.10
CA THR A 254 10.17 -6.13 -1.26
C THR A 254 10.06 -7.64 -1.01
N TRP A 255 11.12 -8.25 -0.47
CA TRP A 255 11.17 -9.68 -0.14
C TRP A 255 10.12 -10.05 0.90
N SER A 256 10.10 -9.34 2.04
CA SER A 256 9.13 -9.52 3.11
C SER A 256 7.72 -9.56 2.52
N LYS A 257 7.32 -8.50 1.80
CA LYS A 257 5.97 -8.36 1.24
C LYS A 257 5.59 -9.44 0.21
N HIS A 258 6.49 -10.27 -0.31
CA HIS A 258 6.16 -11.20 -1.41
C HIS A 258 6.40 -12.67 -1.07
N ALA A 259 7.38 -12.96 -0.23
CA ALA A 259 8.02 -14.27 -0.14
C ALA A 259 8.34 -14.67 1.31
N ARG A 260 7.43 -14.38 2.25
CA ARG A 260 7.41 -14.94 3.62
C ARG A 260 6.33 -16.02 3.76
N PRO A 261 6.66 -17.32 3.67
CA PRO A 261 5.77 -18.42 4.05
C PRO A 261 5.89 -18.75 5.54
N PHE A 262 5.12 -19.74 6.04
CA PHE A 262 5.28 -20.22 7.41
C PHE A 262 6.58 -21.02 7.58
N PRO A 263 7.13 -21.10 8.80
CA PRO A 263 8.31 -21.91 9.09
C PRO A 263 8.22 -23.33 8.51
N PHE A 264 9.31 -23.80 7.90
CA PHE A 264 9.46 -25.16 7.36
C PHE A 264 8.63 -25.50 6.12
N GLU A 265 7.98 -24.53 5.46
CA GLU A 265 7.30 -24.75 4.18
C GLU A 265 8.30 -24.77 3.01
N THR A 266 9.22 -25.74 3.03
CA THR A 266 10.24 -25.93 2.00
C THR A 266 9.64 -26.24 0.64
N GLU A 267 8.46 -26.89 0.61
CA GLU A 267 7.68 -27.11 -0.61
C GLU A 267 7.12 -25.82 -1.25
N LEU A 268 7.12 -24.71 -0.48
CA LEU A 268 6.71 -23.38 -0.92
C LEU A 268 7.89 -22.42 -1.12
N GLY A 269 9.12 -22.91 -0.97
CA GLY A 269 10.39 -22.19 -1.16
C GLY A 269 11.15 -21.84 0.12
N GLY A 270 10.59 -22.10 1.31
CA GLY A 270 11.23 -21.81 2.60
C GLY A 270 12.59 -22.48 2.75
N TYR A 271 13.60 -21.74 3.23
CA TYR A 271 14.98 -22.23 3.38
C TYR A 271 15.75 -21.57 4.54
N MET A 272 15.11 -20.69 5.31
CA MET A 272 15.78 -19.92 6.36
C MET A 272 16.08 -20.78 7.61
N PRO A 273 17.15 -20.48 8.37
CA PRO A 273 17.54 -21.21 9.58
C PRO A 273 16.66 -20.84 10.80
N VAL A 274 15.34 -20.95 10.63
CA VAL A 274 14.35 -20.60 11.67
C VAL A 274 14.51 -21.51 12.90
N LEU A 275 14.93 -22.76 12.71
CA LEU A 275 15.11 -23.74 13.79
C LEU A 275 16.24 -23.34 14.74
N GLU A 276 17.37 -22.87 14.18
CA GLU A 276 18.54 -22.40 14.91
C GLU A 276 18.21 -21.16 15.75
N ILE A 277 17.46 -20.22 15.17
CA ILE A 277 17.04 -18.99 15.85
C ILE A 277 16.04 -19.32 16.96
N VAL A 278 15.01 -20.13 16.70
CA VAL A 278 14.06 -20.55 17.73
C VAL A 278 14.72 -21.37 18.83
N LYS A 279 15.73 -22.19 18.51
CA LYS A 279 16.54 -22.86 19.53
C LYS A 279 17.23 -21.84 20.44
N ALA A 280 17.91 -20.84 19.88
CA ALA A 280 18.61 -19.83 20.67
C ALA A 280 17.64 -18.92 21.45
N TRP A 281 16.69 -18.29 20.76
CA TRP A 281 15.78 -17.28 21.34
C TRP A 281 14.76 -17.86 22.30
N VAL A 282 14.26 -19.08 22.06
CA VAL A 282 13.21 -19.70 22.88
C VAL A 282 13.80 -20.70 23.86
N VAL A 283 14.50 -21.72 23.36
CA VAL A 283 14.87 -22.89 24.17
C VAL A 283 16.09 -22.62 25.06
N ASP A 284 17.19 -22.20 24.46
CA ASP A 284 18.47 -21.98 25.16
C ASP A 284 18.41 -20.74 26.05
N LYS A 285 17.66 -19.70 25.64
CA LYS A 285 17.39 -18.53 26.48
C LYS A 285 16.36 -18.79 27.58
N GLY A 286 15.47 -19.77 27.40
CA GLY A 286 14.37 -20.07 28.34
C GLY A 286 13.18 -19.12 28.24
N TYR A 287 12.91 -18.54 27.06
CA TYR A 287 11.77 -17.64 26.86
C TYR A 287 10.45 -18.43 26.79
N THR A 288 9.51 -18.11 27.70
CA THR A 288 8.22 -18.81 27.88
C THR A 288 6.99 -18.02 27.44
N GLY A 289 7.18 -16.79 26.93
CA GLY A 289 6.09 -15.92 26.49
C GLY A 289 5.53 -16.29 25.12
N TRP A 290 4.90 -15.32 24.46
CA TRP A 290 4.16 -15.53 23.21
C TRP A 290 5.07 -15.80 22.01
N ILE A 291 4.68 -16.80 21.23
CA ILE A 291 5.21 -17.07 19.90
C ILE A 291 4.08 -16.86 18.89
N SER A 292 4.27 -15.95 17.96
CA SER A 292 3.32 -15.65 16.89
C SER A 292 3.83 -16.07 15.50
N MET A 293 2.93 -16.11 14.53
CA MET A 293 3.23 -16.38 13.12
C MET A 293 2.86 -15.16 12.26
N GLU A 294 3.85 -14.51 11.64
CA GLU A 294 3.68 -13.30 10.82
C GLU A 294 4.16 -13.52 9.38
N VAL A 295 3.26 -13.89 8.46
CA VAL A 295 3.64 -14.34 7.11
C VAL A 295 3.04 -13.50 5.98
N PHE A 296 3.91 -12.94 5.15
CA PHE A 296 3.56 -12.12 3.99
C PHE A 296 3.63 -12.92 2.68
N ASP A 297 2.85 -14.00 2.62
CA ASP A 297 2.77 -14.89 1.45
C ASP A 297 1.88 -14.31 0.33
N ARG A 298 2.48 -13.95 -0.81
CA ARG A 298 1.76 -13.44 -2.00
C ARG A 298 0.63 -14.36 -2.49
N ARG A 299 0.70 -15.68 -2.25
CA ARG A 299 -0.34 -16.66 -2.64
C ARG A 299 -1.67 -16.42 -1.91
N MET A 300 -1.63 -15.79 -0.73
CA MET A 300 -2.82 -15.46 0.08
C MET A 300 -3.56 -14.18 -0.36
N ARG A 301 -3.12 -13.55 -1.45
CA ARG A 301 -3.71 -12.32 -2.03
C ARG A 301 -4.81 -12.59 -3.06
N ASN A 302 -5.01 -13.84 -3.46
CA ASN A 302 -6.12 -14.22 -4.34
C ASN A 302 -7.43 -14.26 -3.55
N ALA A 303 -8.53 -13.78 -4.13
CA ALA A 303 -9.88 -13.85 -3.55
C ALA A 303 -10.38 -15.29 -3.33
N GLU A 304 -9.91 -16.22 -4.17
CA GLU A 304 -10.23 -17.66 -4.10
C GLU A 304 -9.37 -18.42 -3.08
N PHE A 305 -8.39 -17.76 -2.45
CA PHE A 305 -7.61 -18.39 -1.38
C PHE A 305 -8.49 -18.59 -0.15
N ASN A 306 -8.51 -19.79 0.43
CA ASN A 306 -9.31 -20.06 1.61
C ASN A 306 -8.50 -19.80 2.91
N PRO A 307 -8.91 -18.84 3.78
CA PRO A 307 -8.27 -18.63 5.09
C PRO A 307 -8.08 -19.90 5.92
N GLN A 308 -8.97 -20.89 5.78
CA GLN A 308 -8.83 -22.20 6.45
C GLN A 308 -7.54 -22.93 6.08
N ASP A 309 -7.04 -22.76 4.86
CA ASP A 309 -5.80 -23.40 4.42
C ASP A 309 -4.56 -22.70 5.00
N ALA A 310 -4.61 -21.39 5.22
CA ALA A 310 -3.60 -20.69 6.02
C ALA A 310 -3.58 -21.20 7.47
N GLY A 311 -4.74 -21.37 8.11
CA GLY A 311 -4.83 -21.95 9.46
C GLY A 311 -4.22 -23.35 9.57
N LYS A 312 -4.50 -24.23 8.60
CA LYS A 312 -3.88 -25.57 8.50
C LYS A 312 -2.36 -25.50 8.31
N ARG A 313 -1.88 -24.62 7.44
CA ARG A 313 -0.45 -24.39 7.17
C ARG A 313 0.27 -23.92 8.43
N ALA A 314 -0.22 -22.87 9.07
CA ALA A 314 0.30 -22.36 10.34
C ALA A 314 0.38 -23.47 11.41
N ARG A 315 -0.69 -24.28 11.56
CA ARG A 315 -0.73 -25.36 12.55
C ARG A 315 0.17 -26.55 12.19
N LYS A 316 0.50 -26.76 10.92
CA LYS A 316 1.55 -27.70 10.47
C LYS A 316 2.92 -27.16 10.89
N SER A 317 3.23 -25.90 10.64
CA SER A 317 4.49 -25.25 11.00
C SER A 317 4.73 -25.13 12.51
N SER A 318 3.68 -25.05 13.33
CA SER A 318 3.78 -25.15 14.80
C SER A 318 4.28 -26.51 15.33
N LYS A 319 4.52 -27.52 14.47
CA LYS A 319 5.02 -28.85 14.86
C LYS A 319 6.54 -28.95 14.80
N TRP A 320 7.19 -28.28 15.75
CA TRP A 320 8.65 -28.32 15.95
C TRP A 320 9.18 -29.75 16.17
N PRO A 321 10.37 -30.09 15.64
CA PRO A 321 10.96 -31.41 15.83
C PRO A 321 11.14 -31.73 17.32
N PRO A 322 11.02 -33.01 17.74
CA PRO A 322 11.11 -33.40 19.14
C PRO A 322 12.51 -33.20 19.75
N THR A 323 13.54 -33.16 18.90
CA THR A 323 14.92 -32.90 19.25
C THR A 323 15.48 -31.85 18.29
N PHE A 324 16.03 -30.76 18.83
CA PHE A 324 16.83 -29.83 18.02
C PHE A 324 18.13 -30.53 17.62
N PRO A 325 18.54 -30.50 16.33
CA PRO A 325 19.79 -31.11 15.89
C PRO A 325 20.97 -30.55 16.69
N GLY A 326 21.74 -31.44 17.30
CA GLY A 326 22.88 -31.06 18.13
C GLY A 326 24.08 -30.62 17.30
N HIS A 327 24.05 -29.42 16.73
CA HIS A 327 25.26 -28.77 16.27
C HIS A 327 26.13 -28.42 17.48
N ARG A 328 27.13 -29.27 17.74
CA ARG A 328 28.24 -28.94 18.62
C ARG A 328 28.93 -27.70 18.04
N LEU A 329 28.82 -26.58 18.75
CA LEU A 329 29.78 -25.48 18.65
C LEU A 329 31.15 -26.03 19.10
N SER A 330 31.89 -26.63 18.16
CA SER A 330 33.18 -27.22 18.45
C SER A 330 34.20 -26.12 18.68
N ALA A 331 34.66 -25.99 19.93
CA ALA A 331 35.79 -25.14 20.30
C ALA A 331 37.09 -25.68 19.67
N GLY A 332 37.29 -25.38 18.39
CA GLY A 332 38.42 -25.83 17.59
C GLY A 332 39.70 -25.05 17.91
N HIS A 333 40.50 -25.56 18.85
CA HIS A 333 41.89 -25.16 18.96
C HIS A 333 42.63 -25.58 17.69
N ALA A 334 43.22 -24.61 16.98
CA ALA A 334 43.92 -24.86 15.72
C ALA A 334 45.34 -25.39 15.92
N LYS A 335 45.72 -26.44 15.17
CA LYS A 335 47.06 -26.78 14.62
C LYS A 335 47.06 -28.22 14.01
N PRO A 336 47.97 -28.55 13.08
CA PRO A 336 48.04 -28.04 11.71
C PRO A 336 47.97 -29.20 10.66
N ALA A 337 48.10 -28.86 9.37
CA ALA A 337 47.83 -29.75 8.25
C ALA A 337 48.83 -30.91 8.03
N HIS A 338 48.34 -32.00 7.41
CA HIS A 338 49.10 -32.88 6.52
C HIS A 338 48.20 -33.37 5.36
N ALA A 339 48.80 -33.90 4.29
CA ALA A 339 48.25 -33.90 2.94
C ALA A 339 47.97 -35.29 2.33
N ALA A 340 47.22 -35.28 1.21
CA ALA A 340 46.96 -36.39 0.27
C ALA A 340 46.07 -37.54 0.81
N ASN A 341 45.38 -38.35 -0.01
CA ASN A 341 45.45 -38.50 -1.47
C ASN A 341 44.08 -38.93 -2.06
N ALA A 342 43.92 -38.87 -3.39
CA ALA A 342 42.68 -39.23 -4.08
C ALA A 342 42.57 -40.72 -4.44
N ALA A 343 41.34 -41.24 -4.56
CA ALA A 343 41.00 -42.40 -5.41
C ALA A 343 39.49 -42.42 -5.76
N VAL A 344 39.19 -42.67 -7.03
CA VAL A 344 37.84 -42.92 -7.60
C VAL A 344 37.84 -44.34 -8.20
N THR A 345 36.64 -44.84 -8.56
CA THR A 345 36.29 -46.15 -9.20
C THR A 345 35.78 -47.21 -8.21
N SER A 346 34.87 -48.12 -8.57
CA SER A 346 34.29 -48.48 -9.88
C SER A 346 32.80 -48.88 -9.78
N ALA A 347 32.12 -49.02 -10.93
CA ALA A 347 30.71 -49.42 -11.02
C ALA A 347 30.53 -50.95 -11.19
N GLY A 348 29.35 -51.46 -10.81
CA GLY A 348 28.94 -52.86 -11.04
C GLY A 348 27.44 -52.97 -11.37
N ARG A 349 27.12 -53.29 -12.63
CA ARG A 349 25.75 -53.67 -13.08
C ARG A 349 25.46 -55.12 -12.71
N ALA A 350 24.21 -55.44 -12.36
CA ALA A 350 23.40 -56.46 -13.06
C ALA A 350 21.97 -56.60 -12.47
N ALA A 351 21.00 -56.81 -13.35
CA ALA A 351 19.71 -57.46 -13.12
C ALA A 351 19.72 -58.79 -13.97
N PRO A 352 18.66 -59.62 -14.12
CA PRO A 352 17.25 -59.44 -13.71
C PRO A 352 16.54 -60.75 -13.23
N ALA A 353 15.19 -60.76 -13.35
CA ALA A 353 14.25 -61.90 -13.33
C ALA A 353 13.77 -62.45 -11.95
N ALA A 354 12.61 -63.11 -11.83
CA ALA A 354 11.28 -62.95 -12.47
C ALA A 354 10.23 -63.88 -11.79
N THR A 355 8.95 -63.50 -11.82
CA THR A 355 7.72 -64.36 -11.75
C THR A 355 7.42 -65.28 -10.54
N ALA A 356 6.22 -65.06 -9.95
CA ALA A 356 5.10 -66.01 -9.68
C ALA A 356 4.47 -65.79 -8.28
N THR A 357 3.32 -65.12 -8.14
CA THR A 357 1.92 -65.62 -8.31
C THR A 357 1.45 -66.56 -7.20
N THR A 358 0.31 -66.24 -6.53
CA THR A 358 -0.90 -67.12 -6.36
C THR A 358 -2.00 -66.52 -5.42
N ILE A 359 -3.14 -66.06 -6.00
CA ILE A 359 -4.59 -66.40 -5.73
C ILE A 359 -5.20 -66.10 -4.30
N THR A 360 -6.47 -65.71 -4.01
CA THR A 360 -7.87 -65.99 -4.51
C THR A 360 -8.86 -64.82 -4.09
N THR A 361 -9.63 -64.12 -4.95
CA THR A 361 -11.04 -64.29 -5.46
C THR A 361 -12.29 -63.85 -4.63
N ARG A 362 -13.16 -62.98 -5.23
CA ARG A 362 -14.64 -63.13 -5.54
C ARG A 362 -15.19 -61.79 -6.13
N SER A 363 -15.87 -61.70 -7.29
CA SER A 363 -17.28 -62.06 -7.67
C SER A 363 -18.34 -61.06 -7.15
N THR A 364 -19.30 -60.46 -7.90
CA THR A 364 -19.66 -60.50 -9.36
C THR A 364 -20.66 -59.37 -9.79
N LEU A 365 -20.64 -58.97 -11.08
CA LEU A 365 -21.68 -58.40 -12.00
C LEU A 365 -23.05 -57.89 -11.42
N SER A 366 -23.48 -56.61 -11.56
CA SER A 366 -24.12 -55.89 -12.72
C SER A 366 -25.68 -55.83 -12.67
N PRO A 367 -26.40 -55.06 -13.52
CA PRO A 367 -26.34 -53.60 -13.82
C PRO A 367 -27.74 -52.90 -13.75
N LYS A 368 -27.85 -51.57 -13.99
CA LYS A 368 -29.13 -50.88 -14.30
C LYS A 368 -29.00 -49.79 -15.38
N LEU A 369 -30.04 -49.68 -16.23
CA LEU A 369 -30.26 -48.70 -17.31
C LEU A 369 -31.45 -47.74 -16.95
N PRO A 370 -31.77 -46.68 -17.74
CA PRO A 370 -32.23 -45.39 -17.19
C PRO A 370 -33.70 -45.04 -17.48
N HIS A 371 -34.22 -43.95 -16.89
CA HIS A 371 -34.83 -42.79 -17.60
C HIS A 371 -35.61 -41.79 -16.69
N LYS A 372 -35.84 -40.58 -17.27
CA LYS A 372 -36.79 -39.50 -16.95
C LYS A 372 -36.45 -38.46 -15.84
N LYS A 373 -36.38 -37.20 -16.29
CA LYS A 373 -36.47 -35.96 -15.48
C LYS A 373 -37.89 -35.78 -14.91
N PRO A 374 -38.03 -35.05 -13.80
CA PRO A 374 -38.99 -33.95 -13.74
C PRO A 374 -38.34 -32.59 -13.40
N ARG A 375 -39.12 -31.52 -13.61
CA ARG A 375 -38.71 -30.11 -13.46
C ARG A 375 -38.34 -29.78 -12.01
N GLN A 376 -37.25 -29.02 -11.81
CA GLN A 376 -37.03 -28.26 -10.57
C GLN A 376 -37.44 -26.80 -10.81
N HIS A 377 -38.12 -26.21 -9.83
CA HIS A 377 -38.47 -24.79 -9.83
C HIS A 377 -37.21 -23.96 -9.57
N TYR A 378 -36.96 -22.96 -10.42
CA TYR A 378 -36.05 -21.87 -10.08
C TYR A 378 -36.76 -20.93 -9.09
N GLN A 379 -36.37 -20.99 -7.81
CA GLN A 379 -36.60 -19.88 -6.89
C GLN A 379 -35.44 -18.89 -7.00
N LEU A 380 -35.72 -17.75 -7.62
CA LEU A 380 -34.85 -16.58 -7.58
C LEU A 380 -34.97 -15.91 -6.20
N THR A 381 -34.09 -16.27 -5.27
CA THR A 381 -33.88 -15.50 -4.04
C THR A 381 -32.79 -14.46 -4.27
N THR A 382 -33.19 -13.26 -4.68
CA THR A 382 -32.31 -12.10 -4.85
C THR A 382 -31.93 -11.50 -3.50
N THR A 383 -30.77 -11.90 -2.95
CA THR A 383 -30.12 -11.19 -1.84
C THR A 383 -29.12 -10.19 -2.41
N HIS A 384 -29.44 -8.90 -2.34
CA HIS A 384 -28.57 -7.82 -2.80
C HIS A 384 -27.35 -7.66 -1.87
N SER A 385 -26.22 -8.29 -2.22
CA SER A 385 -24.92 -7.99 -1.64
C SER A 385 -24.29 -6.78 -2.33
N ILE A 386 -24.00 -5.71 -1.59
CA ILE A 386 -23.25 -4.55 -2.09
C ILE A 386 -21.76 -4.95 -2.20
N PRO A 387 -21.11 -4.84 -3.37
CA PRO A 387 -19.72 -5.26 -3.52
C PRO A 387 -18.73 -4.23 -2.96
N LEU A 388 -17.69 -4.70 -2.26
CA LEU A 388 -16.53 -3.91 -1.85
C LEU A 388 -15.55 -3.73 -3.03
N SER A 389 -14.95 -2.55 -3.13
CA SER A 389 -14.19 -2.09 -4.30
C SER A 389 -12.92 -2.90 -4.58
N LEU A 390 -12.81 -3.42 -5.80
CA LEU A 390 -11.59 -4.05 -6.31
C LEU A 390 -10.42 -3.03 -6.39
N PRO A 391 -9.17 -3.40 -6.03
CA PRO A 391 -7.98 -2.59 -6.24
C PRO A 391 -7.56 -2.62 -7.72
N LEU A 392 -8.36 -1.98 -8.57
CA LEU A 392 -8.20 -1.92 -10.01
C LEU A 392 -7.19 -0.82 -10.39
N GLU A 393 -5.91 -1.01 -10.06
CA GLU A 393 -4.84 -0.18 -10.62
C GLU A 393 -4.38 -0.76 -11.96
N ILE A 394 -4.82 -0.14 -13.05
CA ILE A 394 -4.48 -0.55 -14.42
C ILE A 394 -3.28 0.26 -14.88
N THR A 395 -2.14 -0.39 -15.08
CA THR A 395 -0.97 0.21 -15.73
C THR A 395 -1.23 0.37 -17.23
N LYS A 396 -0.98 1.57 -17.76
CA LYS A 396 -1.10 1.87 -19.20
C LYS A 396 0.14 2.60 -19.71
N GLY A 397 0.84 1.99 -20.66
CA GLY A 397 1.86 2.67 -21.46
C GLY A 397 1.23 3.32 -22.69
N TYR A 398 1.73 4.48 -23.11
CA TYR A 398 1.31 5.18 -24.34
C TYR A 398 2.50 5.38 -25.29
N SER A 399 2.22 5.65 -26.56
CA SER A 399 3.26 5.96 -27.53
C SER A 399 3.89 7.33 -27.24
N GLN A 400 5.18 7.48 -27.55
CA GLN A 400 5.93 8.71 -27.30
C GLN A 400 5.28 9.99 -27.89
N PRO A 401 4.66 9.98 -29.10
CA PRO A 401 3.94 11.15 -29.61
C PRO A 401 2.75 11.57 -28.72
N ILE A 402 2.05 10.61 -28.09
CA ILE A 402 0.93 10.88 -27.20
C ILE A 402 1.41 11.42 -25.85
N ILE A 403 2.51 10.87 -25.32
CA ILE A 403 3.15 11.39 -24.10
C ILE A 403 3.63 12.83 -24.34
N ALA A 404 4.26 13.11 -25.48
CA ALA A 404 4.70 14.45 -25.86
C ALA A 404 3.53 15.45 -26.01
N TYR A 405 2.43 15.04 -26.66
CA TYR A 405 1.20 15.84 -26.77
C TYR A 405 0.62 16.18 -25.40
N LEU A 406 0.51 15.19 -24.51
CA LEU A 406 0.00 15.37 -23.15
C LEU A 406 0.89 16.29 -22.30
N VAL A 407 2.23 16.08 -22.33
CA VAL A 407 3.19 16.94 -21.63
C VAL A 407 3.10 18.38 -22.16
N SER A 408 3.03 18.57 -23.48
CA SER A 408 2.91 19.88 -24.11
C SER A 408 1.63 20.62 -23.68
N GLY A 409 0.46 19.97 -23.80
CA GLY A 409 -0.81 20.60 -23.44
C GLY A 409 -0.92 20.97 -21.96
N MET A 410 -0.38 20.15 -21.06
CA MET A 410 -0.36 20.50 -19.63
C MET A 410 0.66 21.58 -19.29
N ARG A 411 1.81 21.59 -19.98
CA ARG A 411 2.85 22.63 -19.86
C ARG A 411 2.37 24.00 -20.36
N ALA A 412 1.37 24.05 -21.25
CA ALA A 412 0.78 25.29 -21.74
C ALA A 412 -0.08 26.02 -20.69
N TYR A 413 -0.66 25.31 -19.70
CA TYR A 413 -1.62 25.91 -18.76
C TYR A 413 -1.14 27.16 -18.02
N PRO A 414 0.10 27.24 -17.48
CA PRO A 414 0.61 28.46 -16.84
C PRO A 414 0.63 29.66 -17.80
N SER A 415 1.10 29.47 -19.03
CA SER A 415 1.18 30.55 -20.02
C SER A 415 -0.21 31.03 -20.48
N ILE A 416 -1.14 30.10 -20.71
CA ILE A 416 -2.55 30.42 -21.05
C ILE A 416 -3.19 31.18 -19.88
N PHE A 417 -2.96 30.73 -18.64
CA PHE A 417 -3.50 31.40 -17.45
C PHE A 417 -2.93 32.80 -17.24
N ALA A 418 -1.61 32.99 -17.45
CA ALA A 418 -0.92 34.27 -17.36
C ALA A 418 -1.53 35.34 -18.29
N LEU A 419 -1.91 34.93 -19.51
CA LEU A 419 -2.54 35.79 -20.51
C LEU A 419 -4.03 36.03 -20.23
N ASN A 420 -4.79 34.95 -20.01
CA ASN A 420 -6.25 34.98 -20.15
C ASN A 420 -7.03 34.89 -18.82
N MET A 421 -6.36 34.66 -17.68
CA MET A 421 -7.01 34.29 -16.40
C MET A 421 -7.97 33.09 -16.51
N LYS A 422 -7.80 32.28 -17.56
CA LYS A 422 -8.63 31.14 -17.93
C LYS A 422 -7.74 29.95 -18.28
N THR A 423 -8.17 28.75 -17.92
CA THR A 423 -7.64 27.49 -18.44
C THR A 423 -8.81 26.56 -18.73
N HIS A 424 -8.55 25.28 -19.04
CA HIS A 424 -9.60 24.28 -19.08
C HIS A 424 -10.26 23.99 -17.72
N PHE A 425 -9.67 24.39 -16.59
CA PHE A 425 -10.16 24.06 -15.24
C PHE A 425 -10.29 25.25 -14.28
N ILE A 426 -9.90 26.45 -14.72
CA ILE A 426 -10.09 27.73 -14.00
C ILE A 426 -10.82 28.68 -14.95
N HIS A 427 -11.94 29.26 -14.49
CA HIS A 427 -12.72 30.25 -15.24
C HIS A 427 -12.66 31.62 -14.56
N PRO A 428 -12.52 32.75 -15.29
CA PRO A 428 -12.50 34.08 -14.67
C PRO A 428 -13.79 34.39 -13.90
N ASP A 429 -14.96 34.09 -14.49
CA ASP A 429 -16.29 34.37 -13.90
C ASP A 429 -16.69 33.43 -12.75
N LEU A 430 -15.81 32.53 -12.33
CA LEU A 430 -16.02 31.67 -11.17
C LEU A 430 -16.21 32.50 -9.89
N TRP A 431 -15.43 33.58 -9.76
CA TRP A 431 -15.31 34.35 -8.53
C TRP A 431 -16.28 35.54 -8.48
N PRO A 432 -16.85 35.90 -7.30
CA PRO A 432 -17.86 36.96 -7.19
C PRO A 432 -17.42 38.34 -7.67
N SER A 433 -16.10 38.60 -7.65
CA SER A 433 -15.48 39.78 -8.22
C SER A 433 -14.39 39.34 -9.19
N PRO A 434 -14.63 39.36 -10.52
CA PRO A 434 -13.62 39.00 -11.52
C PRO A 434 -12.35 39.86 -11.45
N SER A 435 -12.46 41.09 -10.94
CA SER A 435 -11.34 42.01 -10.70
C SER A 435 -10.58 41.75 -9.38
N SER A 436 -11.10 40.89 -8.50
CA SER A 436 -10.46 40.52 -7.23
C SER A 436 -10.69 39.05 -6.87
N PRO A 437 -10.07 38.10 -7.59
CA PRO A 437 -10.17 36.67 -7.28
C PRO A 437 -9.45 36.30 -5.97
N PRO A 438 -9.66 35.09 -5.42
CA PRO A 438 -9.02 34.63 -4.18
C PRO A 438 -7.49 34.75 -4.19
N LEU A 439 -6.89 34.96 -3.02
CA LEU A 439 -5.43 35.16 -2.89
C LEU A 439 -4.58 34.05 -3.56
N PRO A 440 -4.88 32.75 -3.42
CA PRO A 440 -4.13 31.69 -4.13
C PRO A 440 -4.14 31.87 -5.66
N ILE A 441 -5.25 32.33 -6.23
CA ILE A 441 -5.45 32.55 -7.67
C ILE A 441 -4.70 33.80 -8.14
N ARG A 442 -4.69 34.88 -7.35
CA ARG A 442 -3.90 36.10 -7.63
C ARG A 442 -2.40 35.82 -7.61
N ASP A 443 -1.93 35.12 -6.58
CA ASP A 443 -0.52 34.80 -6.41
C ASP A 443 0.00 33.88 -7.53
N ILE A 444 -0.77 32.86 -7.90
CA ILE A 444 -0.36 31.95 -8.98
C ILE A 444 -0.42 32.63 -10.35
N HIS A 445 -1.33 33.59 -10.58
CA HIS A 445 -1.32 34.40 -11.81
C HIS A 445 -0.02 35.21 -11.96
N ALA A 446 0.41 35.86 -10.88
CA ALA A 446 1.66 36.60 -10.85
C ALA A 446 2.88 35.68 -11.11
N LEU A 447 2.90 34.49 -10.49
CA LEU A 447 3.95 33.50 -10.73
C LEU A 447 3.93 32.92 -12.15
N CYS A 448 2.76 32.71 -12.75
CA CYS A 448 2.64 32.27 -14.14
C CYS A 448 3.18 33.33 -15.12
N LYS A 449 2.92 34.62 -14.87
CA LYS A 449 3.51 35.74 -15.62
C LYS A 449 5.03 35.83 -15.42
N LEU A 450 5.52 35.58 -14.21
CA LEU A 450 6.95 35.54 -13.93
C LEU A 450 7.62 34.36 -14.66
N HIS A 451 6.95 33.21 -14.72
CA HIS A 451 7.43 32.01 -15.41
C HIS A 451 7.58 32.18 -16.93
N SER A 452 6.73 32.98 -17.58
CA SER A 452 6.86 33.26 -19.01
C SER A 452 8.04 34.18 -19.37
N THR A 453 8.66 34.83 -18.38
CA THR A 453 9.72 35.85 -18.58
C THR A 453 11.03 35.56 -17.85
N SER A 454 11.05 34.64 -16.90
CA SER A 454 12.21 34.34 -16.03
C SER A 454 12.94 33.07 -16.43
N THR A 455 14.24 32.99 -16.09
CA THR A 455 14.99 31.73 -16.26
C THR A 455 14.62 30.71 -15.18
N ASN A 456 14.62 29.42 -15.54
CA ASN A 456 14.25 28.32 -14.65
C ASN A 456 15.08 28.30 -13.35
N LYS A 457 16.37 28.70 -13.40
CA LYS A 457 17.27 28.75 -12.24
C LYS A 457 16.77 29.69 -11.14
N THR A 458 16.12 30.80 -11.51
CA THR A 458 15.62 31.81 -10.57
C THR A 458 14.24 31.46 -10.03
N ILE A 459 13.36 30.88 -10.86
CA ILE A 459 11.95 30.69 -10.51
C ILE A 459 11.64 29.34 -9.85
N ILE A 460 12.39 28.26 -10.14
CA ILE A 460 12.12 26.93 -9.54
C ILE A 460 12.17 26.95 -8.00
N PRO A 461 13.11 27.64 -7.32
CA PRO A 461 13.09 27.75 -5.85
C PRO A 461 11.80 28.41 -5.31
N LEU A 462 11.34 29.48 -5.97
CA LEU A 462 10.10 30.18 -5.61
C LEU A 462 8.87 29.28 -5.81
N LEU A 463 8.83 28.51 -6.91
CA LEU A 463 7.76 27.55 -7.18
C LEU A 463 7.75 26.40 -6.16
N LYS A 464 8.92 25.88 -5.76
CA LYS A 464 9.02 24.88 -4.69
C LYS A 464 8.50 25.42 -3.36
N GLN A 465 8.91 26.64 -2.97
CA GLN A 465 8.42 27.32 -1.77
C GLN A 465 6.89 27.53 -1.83
N LYS A 466 6.36 28.02 -2.96
CA LYS A 466 4.92 28.24 -3.13
C LYS A 466 4.14 26.93 -3.10
N SER A 467 4.67 25.85 -3.69
CA SER A 467 4.08 24.51 -3.63
C SER A 467 3.91 24.03 -2.19
N SER A 468 4.96 24.11 -1.36
CA SER A 468 4.91 23.70 0.04
C SER A 468 3.94 24.58 0.85
N SER A 469 3.88 25.88 0.56
CA SER A 469 2.93 26.80 1.19
C SER A 469 1.48 26.47 0.80
N LEU A 470 1.19 26.26 -0.48
CA LEU A 470 -0.15 25.93 -0.98
C LEU A 470 -0.62 24.56 -0.47
N LEU A 471 0.27 23.57 -0.39
CA LEU A 471 -0.06 22.25 0.17
C LEU A 471 -0.42 22.34 1.66
N ARG A 472 0.27 23.19 2.43
CA ARG A 472 -0.10 23.48 3.83
C ARG A 472 -1.46 24.18 3.90
N THR A 473 -1.68 25.24 3.11
CA THR A 473 -2.96 25.95 3.05
C THR A 473 -4.11 24.99 2.70
N LEU A 474 -3.92 24.09 1.72
CA LEU A 474 -4.92 23.10 1.29
C LEU A 474 -5.38 22.18 2.43
N ASN A 475 -4.56 22.01 3.48
CA ASN A 475 -4.90 21.22 4.68
C ASN A 475 -5.65 22.00 5.77
N HIS A 476 -5.71 23.33 5.67
CA HIS A 476 -6.35 24.19 6.68
C HIS A 476 -7.36 25.19 6.09
N THR A 477 -7.82 24.98 4.85
CA THR A 477 -8.83 25.86 4.22
C THR A 477 -10.16 25.83 4.97
N THR A 478 -10.75 27.00 5.12
CA THR A 478 -11.97 27.25 5.90
C THR A 478 -13.25 27.16 5.07
N SER A 479 -13.16 27.35 3.74
CA SER A 479 -14.27 27.13 2.80
C SER A 479 -13.86 26.24 1.63
N PHE A 480 -14.85 25.63 0.96
CA PHE A 480 -14.60 24.84 -0.23
C PHE A 480 -14.18 25.70 -1.44
N GLU A 481 -14.54 26.98 -1.48
CA GLU A 481 -14.06 27.92 -2.51
C GLU A 481 -12.56 28.21 -2.31
N GLU A 482 -12.12 28.37 -1.07
CA GLU A 482 -10.71 28.50 -0.70
C GLU A 482 -9.93 27.22 -1.05
N MET A 483 -10.53 26.05 -0.81
CA MET A 483 -9.97 24.74 -1.20
C MET A 483 -9.80 24.63 -2.71
N LEU A 484 -10.85 24.94 -3.49
CA LEU A 484 -10.81 24.91 -4.95
C LEU A 484 -9.75 25.87 -5.49
N ALA A 485 -9.73 27.11 -5.01
CA ALA A 485 -8.73 28.11 -5.37
C ALA A 485 -7.29 27.66 -5.07
N THR A 486 -7.07 27.07 -3.90
CA THR A 486 -5.75 26.57 -3.46
C THR A 486 -5.32 25.35 -4.28
N ALA A 487 -6.24 24.43 -4.57
CA ALA A 487 -5.97 23.25 -5.40
C ALA A 487 -5.65 23.63 -6.86
N GLN A 488 -6.42 24.57 -7.43
CA GLN A 488 -6.16 25.11 -8.77
C GLN A 488 -4.78 25.79 -8.85
N ALA A 489 -4.42 26.58 -7.85
CA ALA A 489 -3.10 27.21 -7.75
C ALA A 489 -1.97 26.18 -7.59
N LEU A 490 -2.19 25.12 -6.80
CA LEU A 490 -1.20 24.06 -6.63
C LEU A 490 -0.99 23.27 -7.93
N LEU A 491 -2.07 22.95 -8.67
CA LEU A 491 -1.96 22.27 -9.97
C LEU A 491 -1.17 23.09 -11.00
N LEU A 492 -1.42 24.40 -11.11
CA LEU A 492 -0.59 25.28 -11.96
C LEU A 492 0.87 25.33 -11.51
N THR A 493 1.12 25.36 -10.20
CA THR A 493 2.49 25.29 -9.64
C THR A 493 3.18 23.99 -10.04
N GLN A 494 2.46 22.87 -9.99
CA GLN A 494 2.97 21.56 -10.37
C GLN A 494 3.19 21.42 -11.88
N CYS A 495 2.32 21.98 -12.73
CA CYS A 495 2.56 22.06 -14.17
C CYS A 495 3.91 22.74 -14.50
N MET A 496 4.27 23.81 -13.79
CA MET A 496 5.57 24.48 -13.96
C MET A 496 6.74 23.65 -13.40
N LEU A 497 6.56 22.94 -12.29
CA LEU A 497 7.62 22.13 -11.66
C LEU A 497 7.86 20.80 -12.38
N VAL A 498 6.87 19.90 -12.41
CA VAL A 498 7.05 18.50 -12.81
C VAL A 498 7.21 18.34 -14.32
N LEU A 499 6.68 19.28 -15.09
CA LEU A 499 6.82 19.31 -16.55
C LEU A 499 7.97 20.21 -17.02
N SER A 500 8.79 20.77 -16.12
CA SER A 500 10.01 21.48 -16.51
C SER A 500 11.02 20.56 -17.23
N ASP A 501 11.82 21.14 -18.12
CA ASP A 501 12.88 20.42 -18.88
C ASP A 501 14.27 20.57 -18.22
N THR A 502 14.34 20.99 -16.95
CA THR A 502 15.61 21.40 -16.33
C THR A 502 16.55 20.27 -15.94
N ASP A 503 16.09 19.02 -15.93
CA ASP A 503 16.96 17.88 -15.67
C ASP A 503 16.34 16.57 -16.17
N THR A 504 17.04 15.84 -17.04
CA THR A 504 16.68 14.48 -17.45
C THR A 504 17.17 13.41 -16.45
N SER A 505 17.91 13.79 -15.40
CA SER A 505 18.37 12.90 -14.34
C SER A 505 17.47 12.88 -13.09
N GLN A 506 16.39 13.68 -13.04
CA GLN A 506 15.43 13.58 -11.94
C GLN A 506 14.69 12.24 -12.00
N SER A 507 14.72 11.48 -10.91
CA SER A 507 13.86 10.31 -10.73
C SER A 507 12.39 10.74 -10.47
N TYR A 508 11.47 9.81 -10.67
CA TYR A 508 10.06 10.04 -10.33
C TYR A 508 9.89 10.09 -8.80
N SER A 509 9.02 10.98 -8.34
CA SER A 509 8.70 11.19 -6.93
C SER A 509 7.31 10.65 -6.58
N GLU A 510 7.27 9.59 -5.75
CA GLU A 510 6.01 9.06 -5.22
C GLU A 510 5.25 10.09 -4.38
N SER A 511 5.95 10.99 -3.67
CA SER A 511 5.29 12.03 -2.87
C SER A 511 4.57 13.06 -3.74
N ILE A 512 5.11 13.42 -4.91
CA ILE A 512 4.41 14.25 -5.90
C ILE A 512 3.17 13.51 -6.45
N SER A 513 3.31 12.24 -6.82
CA SER A 513 2.18 11.43 -7.34
C SER A 513 1.06 11.26 -6.32
N THR A 514 1.43 10.99 -5.06
CA THR A 514 0.52 10.85 -3.92
C THR A 514 -0.17 12.18 -3.60
N MET A 515 0.55 13.30 -3.63
CA MET A 515 -0.02 14.63 -3.45
C MET A 515 -1.04 14.99 -4.54
N LEU A 516 -0.75 14.70 -5.81
CA LEU A 516 -1.69 14.91 -6.92
C LEU A 516 -2.93 14.01 -6.82
N TYR A 517 -2.76 12.76 -6.38
CA TYR A 517 -3.87 11.84 -6.09
C TYR A 517 -4.76 12.35 -4.96
N ASN A 518 -4.13 12.73 -3.83
CA ASN A 518 -4.82 13.20 -2.62
C ASN A 518 -5.55 14.52 -2.86
N LEU A 519 -5.03 15.42 -3.70
CA LEU A 519 -5.72 16.64 -4.12
C LEU A 519 -7.05 16.32 -4.83
N GLY A 520 -7.03 15.40 -5.79
CA GLY A 520 -8.24 14.97 -6.51
C GLY A 520 -9.25 14.27 -5.61
N GLN A 521 -8.79 13.37 -4.73
CA GLN A 521 -9.62 12.71 -3.72
C GLN A 521 -10.24 13.72 -2.73
N LYS A 522 -9.48 14.69 -2.24
CA LYS A 522 -9.95 15.67 -1.26
C LYS A 522 -11.03 16.58 -1.83
N LEU A 523 -10.83 17.10 -3.05
CA LEU A 523 -11.83 17.89 -3.76
C LEU A 523 -13.13 17.10 -4.01
N TRP A 524 -13.03 15.81 -4.33
CA TRP A 524 -14.19 14.94 -4.49
C TRP A 524 -14.93 14.70 -3.16
N GLN A 525 -14.20 14.30 -2.11
CA GLN A 525 -14.77 13.95 -0.81
C GLN A 525 -15.40 15.14 -0.08
N GLN A 526 -14.91 16.36 -0.32
CA GLN A 526 -15.41 17.58 0.33
C GLN A 526 -16.28 18.45 -0.59
N ALA A 527 -16.62 17.97 -1.80
CA ALA A 527 -17.51 18.69 -2.71
C ALA A 527 -18.88 18.92 -2.06
N PRO A 528 -19.43 20.14 -2.13
CA PRO A 528 -20.73 20.44 -1.54
C PRO A 528 -21.85 19.68 -2.25
N ILE A 529 -22.66 18.96 -1.46
CA ILE A 529 -23.82 18.17 -1.96
C ILE A 529 -24.88 19.09 -2.58
N GLN A 530 -24.98 20.34 -2.09
CA GLN A 530 -25.86 21.38 -2.62
C GLN A 530 -25.06 22.68 -2.75
N LEU A 531 -25.24 23.37 -3.88
CA LEU A 531 -24.66 24.70 -4.08
C LEU A 531 -25.55 25.78 -3.43
N PRO A 532 -24.99 26.92 -3.01
CA PRO A 532 -25.79 28.02 -2.45
C PRO A 532 -26.86 28.50 -3.44
N GLY A 533 -28.12 28.54 -2.99
CA GLY A 533 -29.25 29.02 -3.80
C GLY A 533 -29.19 30.51 -4.18
N SER A 534 -28.18 31.23 -3.70
CA SER A 534 -27.85 32.61 -4.10
C SER A 534 -27.03 32.68 -5.40
N LEU A 535 -26.54 31.56 -5.94
CA LEU A 535 -25.84 31.52 -7.22
C LEU A 535 -26.84 31.51 -8.38
N SER A 536 -26.59 32.30 -9.42
CA SER A 536 -27.31 32.16 -10.69
C SER A 536 -27.00 30.82 -11.35
N PRO A 537 -27.90 30.24 -12.19
CA PRO A 537 -27.69 28.94 -12.82
C PRO A 537 -26.35 28.83 -13.56
N ARG A 538 -25.95 29.89 -14.27
CA ARG A 538 -24.64 29.98 -14.95
C ARG A 538 -23.46 29.89 -13.98
N ARG A 539 -23.52 30.58 -12.84
CA ARG A 539 -22.43 30.56 -11.83
C ARG A 539 -22.41 29.24 -11.06
N ALA A 540 -23.56 28.67 -10.75
CA ALA A 540 -23.65 27.32 -10.17
C ALA A 540 -23.05 26.26 -11.12
N TRP A 541 -23.36 26.33 -12.42
CA TRP A 541 -22.76 25.44 -13.42
C TRP A 541 -21.25 25.64 -13.54
N LEU A 542 -20.77 26.89 -13.68
CA LEU A 542 -19.34 27.20 -13.77
C LEU A 542 -18.56 26.73 -12.53
N PHE A 543 -19.16 26.84 -11.34
CA PHE A 543 -18.57 26.34 -10.11
C PHE A 543 -18.46 24.82 -10.11
N ALA A 544 -19.56 24.11 -10.36
CA ALA A 544 -19.57 22.64 -10.42
C ALA A 544 -18.62 22.10 -11.51
N GLU A 545 -18.55 22.77 -12.66
CA GLU A 545 -17.68 22.39 -13.76
C GLU A 545 -16.20 22.68 -13.45
N SER A 546 -15.90 23.82 -12.79
CA SER A 546 -14.54 24.11 -12.30
C SER A 546 -14.06 23.04 -11.32
N VAL A 547 -14.92 22.55 -10.43
CA VAL A 547 -14.61 21.43 -9.52
C VAL A 547 -14.31 20.16 -10.30
N ARG A 548 -15.24 19.70 -11.16
CA ARG A 548 -15.06 18.49 -11.98
C ARG A 548 -13.78 18.53 -12.80
N ARG A 549 -13.54 19.63 -13.50
CA ARG A 549 -12.35 19.79 -14.35
C ARG A 549 -11.05 19.92 -13.55
N THR A 550 -11.07 20.53 -12.36
CA THR A 550 -9.89 20.58 -11.47
C THR A 550 -9.53 19.16 -10.99
N ILE A 551 -10.52 18.35 -10.61
CA ILE A 551 -10.31 16.94 -10.23
C ILE A 551 -9.71 16.16 -11.42
N ILE A 552 -10.34 16.23 -12.60
CA ILE A 552 -9.87 15.54 -13.82
C ILE A 552 -8.43 15.97 -14.17
N VAL A 553 -8.13 17.28 -14.16
CA VAL A 553 -6.77 17.79 -14.44
C VAL A 553 -5.76 17.32 -13.40
N GLY A 554 -6.12 17.16 -12.13
CA GLY A 554 -5.23 16.57 -11.12
C GLY A 554 -4.84 15.11 -11.43
N PHE A 555 -5.82 14.27 -11.77
CA PHE A 555 -5.57 12.88 -12.18
C PHE A 555 -4.83 12.77 -13.52
N MET A 556 -5.13 13.65 -14.48
CA MET A 556 -4.36 13.74 -15.72
C MET A 556 -2.91 14.17 -15.42
N LEU A 557 -2.66 15.16 -14.57
CA LEU A 557 -1.29 15.63 -14.28
C LEU A 557 -0.46 14.56 -13.58
N ARG A 558 -1.06 13.80 -12.65
CA ARG A 558 -0.43 12.59 -12.06
C ARG A 558 -0.06 11.58 -13.15
N SER A 559 -0.98 11.33 -14.09
CA SER A 559 -0.77 10.37 -15.18
C SER A 559 0.31 10.83 -16.16
N VAL A 560 0.32 12.10 -16.54
CA VAL A 560 1.33 12.70 -17.45
C VAL A 560 2.70 12.76 -16.79
N TYR A 561 2.77 13.05 -15.49
CA TYR A 561 4.01 12.95 -14.72
C TYR A 561 4.56 11.52 -14.71
N SER A 562 3.72 10.53 -14.42
CA SER A 562 4.09 9.11 -14.45
C SER A 562 4.57 8.67 -15.84
N LEU A 563 3.85 9.05 -16.90
CA LEU A 563 4.24 8.76 -18.29
C LEU A 563 5.55 9.43 -18.69
N LYS A 564 5.78 10.69 -18.30
CA LYS A 564 7.03 11.42 -18.60
C LYS A 564 8.25 10.75 -17.95
N MET A 565 8.13 10.34 -16.69
CA MET A 565 9.28 9.88 -15.89
C MET A 565 9.49 8.36 -15.93
N ARG A 566 8.43 7.56 -16.13
CA ARG A 566 8.44 6.09 -16.05
C ARG A 566 7.79 5.38 -17.24
N ASN A 567 7.32 6.10 -18.26
CA ASN A 567 6.71 5.57 -19.48
C ASN A 567 5.41 4.74 -19.29
N TYR A 568 4.81 4.77 -18.10
CA TYR A 568 3.46 4.24 -17.85
C TYR A 568 2.66 5.19 -16.94
N SER A 569 1.34 5.05 -16.94
CA SER A 569 0.43 5.71 -16.00
C SER A 569 -0.34 4.65 -15.21
N VAL A 570 -0.64 4.94 -13.95
CA VAL A 570 -1.57 4.15 -13.13
C VAL A 570 -2.95 4.78 -13.22
N ARG A 571 -3.96 3.99 -13.59
CA ARG A 571 -5.35 4.43 -13.73
C ARG A 571 -6.29 3.58 -12.90
N THR A 572 -7.24 4.23 -12.23
CA THR A 572 -8.24 3.59 -11.38
C THR A 572 -9.67 3.78 -11.94
N PRO A 573 -10.61 2.85 -11.70
CA PRO A 573 -12.01 3.00 -12.06
C PRO A 573 -12.66 4.23 -11.46
N PHE A 574 -12.15 4.71 -10.33
CA PHE A 574 -12.57 5.97 -9.73
C PHE A 574 -12.49 7.12 -10.75
N VAL A 575 -11.36 7.25 -11.46
CA VAL A 575 -11.17 8.27 -12.51
C VAL A 575 -12.14 8.06 -13.67
N ASP A 576 -12.39 6.80 -14.05
CA ASP A 576 -13.31 6.44 -15.12
C ASP A 576 -14.77 6.74 -14.78
N SER A 577 -15.14 6.64 -13.50
CA SER A 577 -16.46 6.96 -12.97
C SER A 577 -16.71 8.46 -12.71
N LEU A 578 -15.70 9.32 -12.88
CA LEU A 578 -15.87 10.75 -12.63
C LEU A 578 -16.96 11.34 -13.55
N PRO A 579 -17.89 12.15 -13.00
CA PRO A 579 -18.94 12.78 -13.80
C PRO A 579 -18.36 13.86 -14.70
N PHE A 580 -18.88 13.92 -15.93
CA PHE A 580 -18.43 14.82 -16.99
C PHE A 580 -19.64 15.42 -17.72
N ASP A 581 -19.66 16.75 -17.91
CA ASP A 581 -20.70 17.44 -18.68
C ASP A 581 -20.30 17.50 -20.15
N MET A 582 -21.08 16.86 -21.03
CA MET A 582 -20.78 16.80 -22.47
C MET A 582 -20.90 18.15 -23.17
N ARG A 583 -21.55 19.15 -22.54
CA ARG A 583 -21.74 20.49 -23.11
C ARG A 583 -20.47 21.34 -22.95
N THR A 584 -19.32 20.80 -23.37
CA THR A 584 -18.01 21.39 -23.10
C THR A 584 -17.87 22.81 -23.64
N GLY A 585 -18.56 23.14 -24.73
CA GLY A 585 -18.61 24.49 -25.32
C GLY A 585 -19.26 25.55 -24.43
N LEU A 586 -20.07 25.18 -23.42
CA LEU A 586 -20.55 26.13 -22.41
C LEU A 586 -19.40 26.75 -21.59
N TRP A 587 -18.22 26.12 -21.56
CA TRP A 587 -17.04 26.71 -20.92
C TRP A 587 -16.54 27.97 -21.65
N ASP A 588 -16.86 28.12 -22.93
CA ASP A 588 -16.29 29.16 -23.81
C ASP A 588 -17.33 30.10 -24.44
N ARG A 589 -18.61 29.98 -24.06
CA ARG A 589 -19.65 30.96 -24.40
C ARG A 589 -19.54 32.23 -23.54
N ASP A 590 -19.54 33.38 -24.20
CA ASP A 590 -19.63 34.72 -23.59
C ASP A 590 -20.99 35.00 -22.97
N VAL A 591 -21.07 36.03 -22.12
CA VAL A 591 -22.20 36.33 -21.23
C VAL A 591 -23.39 36.97 -21.97
N ASP A 592 -23.15 37.67 -23.07
CA ASP A 592 -24.12 38.59 -23.70
C ASP A 592 -24.99 37.96 -24.81
N VAL A 593 -24.89 36.66 -25.09
CA VAL A 593 -25.65 35.99 -26.15
C VAL A 593 -26.73 35.07 -25.57
N ASP A 594 -27.89 35.69 -25.33
CA ASP A 594 -29.23 35.13 -25.09
C ASP A 594 -29.45 34.00 -24.05
N GLY A 595 -30.41 34.28 -23.16
CA GLY A 595 -31.59 33.43 -23.02
C GLY A 595 -31.40 31.96 -22.63
N ASP A 596 -31.42 31.72 -21.32
CA ASP A 596 -31.83 30.46 -20.72
C ASP A 596 -31.00 29.20 -21.06
N ALA A 597 -29.77 29.16 -20.55
CA ALA A 597 -28.93 27.96 -20.51
C ALA A 597 -29.48 26.82 -19.61
N SER A 598 -30.74 26.86 -19.15
CA SER A 598 -31.36 25.82 -18.31
C SER A 598 -32.32 24.88 -19.06
N GLY A 599 -32.62 25.13 -20.33
CA GLY A 599 -33.55 24.32 -21.14
C GLY A 599 -32.98 23.04 -21.79
N GLU A 600 -31.65 22.93 -21.96
CA GLU A 600 -31.04 21.78 -22.65
C GLU A 600 -30.78 20.59 -21.72
N SER A 601 -31.60 19.54 -21.89
CA SER A 601 -31.62 18.18 -21.29
C SER A 601 -30.72 17.84 -20.09
N LEU A 602 -31.35 17.24 -19.08
CA LEU A 602 -30.69 16.59 -17.93
C LEU A 602 -29.74 15.43 -18.33
N ASP A 603 -29.86 14.87 -19.53
CA ASP A 603 -29.01 13.77 -20.04
C ASP A 603 -27.59 14.21 -20.48
N ALA A 604 -27.21 15.46 -20.27
CA ALA A 604 -25.88 15.98 -20.63
C ALA A 604 -24.72 15.43 -19.78
N MET A 605 -25.00 14.76 -18.65
CA MET A 605 -23.99 14.22 -17.73
C MET A 605 -23.69 12.75 -18.01
N VAL A 606 -22.42 12.42 -18.25
CA VAL A 606 -21.92 11.06 -18.46
C VAL A 606 -20.69 10.78 -17.60
N SER A 607 -20.24 9.52 -17.51
CA SER A 607 -18.93 9.21 -16.93
C SER A 607 -17.79 9.59 -17.89
N LEU A 608 -16.61 9.91 -17.34
CA LEU A 608 -15.40 10.17 -18.12
C LEU A 608 -15.01 8.97 -19.01
N HIS A 609 -15.31 7.74 -18.58
CA HIS A 609 -15.17 6.55 -19.41
C HIS A 609 -16.07 6.61 -20.65
N GLN A 610 -17.36 6.91 -20.49
CA GLN A 610 -18.32 7.03 -21.60
C GLN A 610 -17.91 8.15 -22.55
N TYR A 611 -17.64 9.36 -22.04
CA TYR A 611 -17.23 10.49 -22.88
C TYR A 611 -15.96 10.20 -23.69
N SER A 612 -14.92 9.63 -23.07
CA SER A 612 -13.71 9.23 -23.78
C SER A 612 -13.94 8.09 -24.80
N GLY A 613 -14.95 7.24 -24.59
CA GLY A 613 -15.40 6.25 -25.57
C GLY A 613 -16.12 6.88 -26.76
N MET A 614 -16.99 7.88 -26.53
CA MET A 614 -17.67 8.64 -27.58
C MET A 614 -16.69 9.44 -28.45
N LEU A 615 -15.63 9.98 -27.83
CA LEU A 615 -14.50 10.59 -28.54
C LEU A 615 -13.73 9.56 -29.39
N GLU A 616 -13.44 8.37 -28.84
CA GLU A 616 -12.73 7.29 -29.56
C GLU A 616 -13.52 6.73 -30.75
N SER A 617 -14.86 6.69 -30.65
CA SER A 617 -15.75 6.17 -31.70
C SER A 617 -16.24 7.23 -32.70
N GLY A 618 -15.76 8.48 -32.62
CA GLY A 618 -16.17 9.57 -33.52
C GLY A 618 -17.62 10.05 -33.35
N MET A 619 -18.27 9.75 -32.22
CA MET A 619 -19.63 10.22 -31.91
C MET A 619 -19.67 11.68 -31.40
N VAL A 620 -18.52 12.24 -31.03
CA VAL A 620 -18.40 13.67 -30.68
C VAL A 620 -17.74 14.41 -31.84
N HIS A 621 -18.48 15.30 -32.48
CA HIS A 621 -17.96 16.22 -33.49
C HIS A 621 -17.40 17.49 -32.83
N GLY A 622 -16.45 18.16 -33.49
CA GLY A 622 -15.89 19.42 -32.99
C GLY A 622 -15.11 19.28 -31.68
N ILE A 623 -14.29 18.21 -31.55
CA ILE A 623 -13.53 17.89 -30.34
C ILE A 623 -12.66 19.08 -29.92
N SER A 624 -12.94 19.66 -28.75
CA SER A 624 -12.18 20.77 -28.15
C SER A 624 -10.78 20.35 -27.72
N GLU A 625 -9.88 21.31 -27.46
CA GLU A 625 -8.53 21.00 -26.95
C GLU A 625 -8.58 20.18 -25.66
N PHE A 626 -9.51 20.49 -24.74
CA PHE A 626 -9.73 19.70 -23.52
C PHE A 626 -10.24 18.29 -23.83
N GLY A 627 -11.15 18.13 -24.80
CA GLY A 627 -11.58 16.82 -25.29
C GLY A 627 -10.43 16.01 -25.90
N GLY A 628 -9.54 16.65 -26.64
CA GLY A 628 -8.31 16.04 -27.17
C GLY A 628 -7.36 15.56 -26.08
N LEU A 629 -7.15 16.36 -25.02
CA LEU A 629 -6.38 15.95 -23.85
C LEU A 629 -7.01 14.77 -23.10
N ILE A 630 -8.35 14.77 -22.96
CA ILE A 630 -9.08 13.64 -22.35
C ILE A 630 -8.94 12.37 -23.20
N LEU A 631 -9.10 12.47 -24.52
CA LEU A 631 -8.91 11.33 -25.44
C LEU A 631 -7.49 10.76 -25.34
N ALA A 632 -6.47 11.62 -25.33
CA ALA A 632 -5.08 11.20 -25.19
C ALA A 632 -4.81 10.56 -23.81
N ALA A 633 -5.26 11.19 -22.72
CA ALA A 633 -5.05 10.70 -21.36
C ALA A 633 -5.82 9.41 -21.05
N CYS A 634 -7.01 9.23 -21.64
CA CYS A 634 -7.87 8.08 -21.38
C CYS A 634 -7.74 6.95 -22.41
N ARG A 635 -7.41 7.23 -23.67
CA ARG A 635 -7.41 6.20 -24.73
C ARG A 635 -6.05 6.03 -25.41
N GLY A 636 -5.06 6.87 -25.08
CA GLY A 636 -3.75 6.81 -25.72
C GLY A 636 -3.81 7.18 -27.21
N ARG A 637 -4.82 7.96 -27.63
CA ARG A 637 -5.07 8.34 -29.03
C ARG A 637 -5.03 9.84 -29.24
N ALA A 638 -4.62 10.24 -30.44
CA ALA A 638 -4.73 11.60 -30.93
C ALA A 638 -6.04 11.78 -31.71
N VAL A 639 -6.57 13.00 -31.74
CA VAL A 639 -7.84 13.35 -32.42
C VAL A 639 -7.80 12.99 -33.93
N GLN A 640 -6.63 13.12 -34.56
CA GLN A 640 -6.41 12.80 -35.98
C GLN A 640 -6.54 11.30 -36.29
N GLY A 641 -6.49 10.43 -35.26
CA GLY A 641 -6.66 8.97 -35.38
C GLY A 641 -8.06 8.47 -35.04
N VAL A 642 -9.04 9.37 -34.87
CA VAL A 642 -10.45 9.03 -34.63
C VAL A 642 -11.15 8.78 -35.97
N PRO A 643 -11.80 7.63 -36.18
CA PRO A 643 -12.62 7.41 -37.36
C PRO A 643 -13.92 8.22 -37.25
N TYR A 644 -14.05 9.27 -38.06
CA TYR A 644 -15.35 9.91 -38.23
C TYR A 644 -16.22 9.05 -39.15
N PRO A 645 -17.45 8.69 -38.76
CA PRO A 645 -18.37 7.99 -39.65
C PRO A 645 -18.66 8.83 -40.90
N SER A 646 -18.89 8.18 -42.05
CA SER A 646 -19.25 8.88 -43.28
C SER A 646 -20.55 9.66 -43.10
N VAL A 647 -20.64 10.86 -43.67
CA VAL A 647 -21.72 11.85 -43.46
C VAL A 647 -23.02 11.48 -44.19
N ALA A 648 -23.41 10.20 -44.17
CA ALA A 648 -24.63 9.66 -44.74
C ALA A 648 -25.50 9.09 -43.61
N GLY A 649 -26.16 9.97 -42.83
CA GLY A 649 -26.99 9.50 -41.71
C GLY A 649 -27.72 10.56 -40.89
N TYR A 650 -27.30 11.83 -40.86
CA TYR A 650 -28.05 12.89 -40.17
C TYR A 650 -29.23 13.39 -41.02
N ALA A 651 -30.29 12.59 -41.06
CA ALA A 651 -31.64 13.13 -41.23
C ALA A 651 -32.03 13.82 -39.91
N GLY A 652 -32.41 15.10 -39.99
CA GLY A 652 -32.60 15.93 -38.81
C GLY A 652 -33.75 15.48 -37.91
N TYR A 653 -33.51 15.61 -36.60
CA TYR A 653 -34.49 15.63 -35.52
C TYR A 653 -34.10 16.76 -34.57
#